data_AF-A0A5E4R691-F1
#
_entry.id   AF-A0A5E4R691-F1
#
_cell.length_a   1.000
_cell.length_b   1.000
_cell.length_c   1.000
_cell.angle_alpha   90.00
_cell.angle_beta   90.00
_cell.angle_gamma   90.00
#
_symmetry.space_group_name_H-M   'P 1'
#
loop_
_entity.id
_entity.type
_entity.pdbx_description
1 polymer ?
#
loop_
_entity_poly.entity_id
_entity_poly.type
_entity_poly.pdbx_seq_one_letter_code
_entity_poly.pdbx_strand_id
1 'polypeptide(L)'
;MIGIIQKSDCVKGVVSCQCELGREKLITAPPFKRFTTSREDPSSRYKTAPCARDAEKFKCPTSHVLTTFKSPLHPNEVYQKVFPANTPVQYVKRKLAKLLSVSNSNLLLAKNRDVLKDTSLLSDLNPDPQGNLALDVYTKDAEEFSLKAIPNESFVHELLQSIIPKKKTMAFIAIKFNIRNQSAIFTRSYHSIMKIHEVKKNLGGLFQVDPNNIILLREDHPLKDRMALLDLDYDNYGNVEVELLMKDNVKLNLDKLYKEIPLNDIISVCVPFGSRHKHINVEIFSKPMKKPFLGGFRNVHTGAVYHHAYTQTPQKPEKLLPENKTCRDTQTAEMREKIHVDRWKHAEIARISQLHSKGPKIAEFTLLLDKEVELLRCIEDYRIKVKEDVRKIKEKKFLEELSKPVAWYGRDGKLITMDTIEIQRARKLKELYCSFLRDDMETNERMELLVDMKYALQEFRHPLAEDIISLLDRECDLLIRRCNDHQLAFLRRRISTSIFQLLKTSELNSGVTKCKDIRDYREMQNHRLHFCEMCHQVKIYKDFPLNAKMTGFFVCTSCSWKDVNERSWVDMTPYKFILRAVQRDERRRKCWGSLAFVLQEKDIYFIVEKLWHAHSAISECSDLFELRLCRWRVEEDWSPWNCFLVTLQEMKAHIKLEHPEDVYDEELVQKVLTIHKLAKADFEQLLVVNKHFTESGDWTNVKAPAVARVSAVDRI
;
A
#
# COMPACT_ATOMS: atom_id res chain seq x y z
N MET A 1 -33.67 6.04 51.57
CA MET A 1 -34.55 4.91 51.91
C MET A 1 -33.94 3.68 51.26
N ILE A 2 -33.42 2.77 52.11
CA ILE A 2 -32.93 1.40 51.83
C ILE A 2 -31.72 1.30 50.86
N GLY A 3 -30.47 1.05 51.25
CA GLY A 3 -29.90 0.53 52.51
C GLY A 3 -29.66 -0.98 52.47
N ILE A 4 -28.59 -1.43 53.16
CA ILE A 4 -28.08 -2.81 53.39
C ILE A 4 -27.02 -3.22 52.33
N ILE A 5 -25.69 -3.22 52.52
CA ILE A 5 -24.73 -3.44 53.64
C ILE A 5 -24.70 -4.89 54.19
N GLN A 6 -23.59 -5.61 53.96
CA GLN A 6 -22.58 -6.09 54.95
C GLN A 6 -21.60 -7.04 54.24
N LYS A 7 -20.31 -6.69 54.10
CA LYS A 7 -19.16 -6.90 55.04
C LYS A 7 -18.80 -8.39 55.18
N SER A 8 -17.55 -8.84 55.20
CA SER A 8 -16.36 -8.33 55.93
C SER A 8 -15.09 -8.99 55.35
N ASP A 9 -14.05 -8.22 55.02
CA ASP A 9 -12.85 -7.92 55.84
C ASP A 9 -11.77 -9.01 55.79
N CYS A 10 -10.60 -8.68 55.23
CA CYS A 10 -9.39 -8.35 56.01
C CYS A 10 -8.20 -8.12 55.03
N VAL A 11 -7.63 -6.90 54.90
CA VAL A 11 -6.58 -6.29 55.77
C VAL A 11 -5.20 -6.84 55.37
N LYS A 12 -4.13 -6.09 55.03
CA LYS A 12 -3.68 -4.68 55.14
C LYS A 12 -2.71 -4.45 53.94
N GLY A 13 -2.68 -3.31 53.24
CA GLY A 13 -2.13 -2.01 53.71
C GLY A 13 -0.59 -2.08 53.71
N VAL A 14 0.20 -1.21 53.07
CA VAL A 14 0.26 0.27 53.16
C VAL A 14 1.38 0.73 52.19
N VAL A 15 1.12 1.61 51.19
CA VAL A 15 1.36 3.08 51.08
C VAL A 15 2.77 3.53 50.59
N SER A 16 2.71 4.54 49.68
CA SER A 16 3.67 5.60 49.30
C SER A 16 4.97 5.22 48.58
N CYS A 17 5.24 5.69 47.35
CA CYS A 17 5.51 7.04 46.82
C CYS A 17 6.96 7.55 47.00
N GLN A 18 7.48 8.02 45.85
CA GLN A 18 8.43 9.12 45.61
C GLN A 18 9.97 8.87 45.59
N CYS A 19 10.54 9.20 44.41
CA CYS A 19 11.86 9.80 44.07
C CYS A 19 13.15 9.09 44.55
N GLU A 20 14.35 9.14 43.96
CA GLU A 20 15.00 9.76 42.78
C GLU A 20 16.42 9.14 42.70
N LEU A 21 17.11 9.19 41.54
CA LEU A 21 18.57 8.99 41.32
C LEU A 21 19.11 7.53 41.57
N GLY A 22 20.10 6.94 40.89
CA GLY A 22 21.10 7.37 39.93
C GLY A 22 22.38 6.51 40.09
N ARG A 23 22.66 5.61 39.12
CA ARG A 23 23.97 5.04 38.69
C ARG A 23 24.75 3.96 39.49
N GLU A 24 25.56 3.24 38.68
CA GLU A 24 26.75 2.36 38.92
C GLU A 24 26.50 0.84 39.03
N LYS A 25 26.85 0.01 38.03
CA LYS A 25 28.16 -0.56 37.59
C LYS A 25 28.76 -1.61 38.56
N LEU A 26 28.94 -2.85 38.07
CA LEU A 26 30.14 -3.73 38.07
C LEU A 26 29.75 -5.23 38.08
N ILE A 27 29.99 -5.99 37.00
CA ILE A 27 31.09 -6.96 36.75
C ILE A 27 31.30 -8.02 37.86
N THR A 28 31.06 -9.30 37.53
CA THR A 28 31.96 -10.48 37.61
C THR A 28 31.21 -11.78 37.91
N ALA A 29 31.56 -12.85 37.18
CA ALA A 29 31.09 -14.22 37.39
C ALA A 29 31.90 -14.92 38.50
N PRO A 30 31.34 -15.90 39.23
CA PRO A 30 32.08 -16.71 40.19
C PRO A 30 32.64 -18.03 39.59
N PRO A 31 33.64 -18.65 40.24
CA PRO A 31 34.66 -19.47 39.57
C PRO A 31 34.57 -20.99 39.83
N PHE A 32 35.31 -21.74 39.00
CA PHE A 32 35.61 -23.17 39.16
C PHE A 32 36.38 -23.49 40.44
N LYS A 33 36.06 -24.61 41.10
CA LYS A 33 36.97 -25.33 42.02
C LYS A 33 37.05 -26.82 41.65
N ARG A 34 38.30 -27.29 41.48
CA ARG A 34 38.73 -28.70 41.37
C ARG A 34 38.85 -29.32 42.76
N PHE A 35 38.60 -30.62 42.86
CA PHE A 35 39.25 -31.49 43.86
C PHE A 35 39.76 -32.78 43.20
N THR A 36 41.03 -33.06 43.48
CA THR A 36 41.87 -34.28 43.35
C THR A 36 41.58 -35.23 44.54
N THR A 37 41.83 -36.54 44.63
CA THR A 37 42.57 -37.58 43.87
C THR A 37 42.32 -38.95 44.53
N SER A 38 42.36 -40.04 43.74
CA SER A 38 42.79 -41.45 44.02
C SER A 38 42.20 -42.21 45.24
N ARG A 39 41.81 -43.49 45.19
CA ARG A 39 42.62 -44.68 44.89
C ARG A 39 41.71 -45.92 44.82
N GLU A 40 42.13 -46.91 44.04
CA GLU A 40 41.44 -48.13 43.63
C GLU A 40 41.27 -49.18 44.76
N ASP A 41 40.26 -50.06 44.71
CA ASP A 41 40.47 -51.42 44.20
C ASP A 41 39.15 -52.18 43.89
N PRO A 42 39.15 -53.09 42.89
CA PRO A 42 37.98 -53.73 42.29
C PRO A 42 37.84 -55.21 42.70
N SER A 43 36.62 -55.65 42.99
CA SER A 43 36.27 -57.07 42.99
C SER A 43 34.75 -57.24 42.99
N SER A 44 34.15 -57.39 41.81
CA SER A 44 33.18 -58.47 41.57
C SER A 44 32.80 -58.60 40.09
N ARG A 45 33.18 -59.77 39.54
CA ARG A 45 32.58 -60.54 38.42
C ARG A 45 33.13 -60.39 36.99
N TYR A 46 34.14 -61.24 36.73
CA TYR A 46 34.39 -62.15 35.57
C TYR A 46 33.53 -61.99 34.30
N LYS A 47 34.08 -61.69 33.10
CA LYS A 47 35.02 -62.38 32.17
C LYS A 47 34.36 -63.43 31.24
N THR A 48 34.38 -63.14 29.93
CA THR A 48 35.04 -63.97 28.90
C THR A 48 35.11 -63.23 27.55
N ALA A 49 36.31 -63.13 26.97
CA ALA A 49 36.61 -62.55 25.66
C ALA A 49 36.30 -63.54 24.51
N PRO A 50 36.37 -63.17 23.20
CA PRO A 50 37.63 -62.78 22.56
C PRO A 50 37.59 -61.56 21.65
N CYS A 51 38.78 -61.00 21.45
CA CYS A 51 39.12 -59.91 20.55
C CYS A 51 38.99 -60.27 19.06
N ALA A 52 38.97 -59.18 18.28
CA ALA A 52 39.26 -59.02 16.85
C ALA A 52 38.08 -59.14 15.87
N ARG A 53 37.64 -57.98 15.37
CA ARG A 53 37.51 -57.68 13.93
C ARG A 53 37.38 -56.17 13.70
N ASP A 54 38.32 -55.68 12.89
CA ASP A 54 38.36 -54.50 12.01
C ASP A 54 37.57 -53.23 12.35
N ALA A 55 38.24 -52.09 12.17
CA ALA A 55 37.66 -50.76 12.22
C ALA A 55 36.55 -50.61 11.17
N GLU A 56 35.32 -51.01 11.52
CA GLU A 56 34.14 -50.54 10.82
C GLU A 56 34.03 -49.04 11.04
N LYS A 57 34.36 -48.28 9.98
CA LYS A 57 33.96 -46.89 9.86
C LYS A 57 32.46 -46.83 10.11
N PHE A 58 32.07 -46.32 11.29
CA PHE A 58 30.70 -45.95 11.58
C PHE A 58 30.24 -44.97 10.49
N LYS A 59 29.49 -45.47 9.50
CA LYS A 59 28.76 -44.61 8.57
C LYS A 59 27.55 -44.07 9.33
N CYS A 60 27.67 -42.84 9.81
CA CYS A 60 26.50 -42.07 10.18
C CYS A 60 25.58 -42.00 8.95
N PRO A 61 24.28 -42.32 9.06
CA PRO A 61 23.35 -42.22 7.94
C PRO A 61 23.10 -40.73 7.69
N THR A 62 23.98 -40.10 6.93
CA THR A 62 23.76 -38.75 6.41
C THR A 62 22.60 -38.85 5.43
N SER A 63 21.40 -38.45 5.85
CA SER A 63 20.22 -38.40 4.98
C SER A 63 20.39 -37.38 3.86
N HIS A 64 21.28 -36.40 4.05
CA HIS A 64 21.56 -35.29 3.15
C HIS A 64 23.07 -35.04 3.04
N VAL A 65 23.51 -34.61 1.86
CA VAL A 65 24.91 -34.32 1.49
C VAL A 65 24.97 -32.88 0.99
N LEU A 66 25.78 -32.04 1.64
CA LEU A 66 26.07 -30.70 1.15
C LEU A 66 27.05 -30.82 -0.01
N THR A 67 26.59 -30.50 -1.21
CA THR A 67 27.41 -30.55 -2.43
C THR A 67 27.86 -29.15 -2.82
N THR A 68 29.17 -28.97 -2.91
CA THR A 68 29.86 -27.74 -3.30
C THR A 68 30.34 -27.90 -4.74
N PHE A 69 29.85 -27.05 -5.64
CA PHE A 69 30.23 -27.02 -7.05
C PHE A 69 31.25 -25.93 -7.29
N LYS A 70 32.32 -26.28 -8.01
CA LYS A 70 33.40 -25.36 -8.37
C LYS A 70 33.66 -25.39 -9.86
N SER A 71 34.03 -24.25 -10.42
CA SER A 71 34.54 -24.17 -11.79
C SER A 71 36.07 -24.17 -11.76
N PRO A 72 36.75 -25.10 -12.46
CA PRO A 72 38.21 -25.07 -12.57
C PRO A 72 38.75 -23.84 -13.30
N LEU A 73 37.95 -23.24 -14.20
CA LEU A 73 38.29 -22.02 -14.91
C LEU A 73 38.18 -20.77 -14.02
N HIS A 74 37.29 -20.82 -13.03
CA HIS A 74 37.10 -19.77 -12.03
C HIS A 74 37.04 -20.35 -10.62
N PRO A 75 38.20 -20.68 -9.99
CA PRO A 75 38.25 -21.38 -8.69
C PRO A 75 37.58 -20.63 -7.53
N ASN A 76 37.44 -19.30 -7.67
CA ASN A 76 36.79 -18.42 -6.70
C ASN A 76 35.26 -18.44 -6.81
N GLU A 77 34.69 -19.07 -7.85
CA GLU A 77 33.25 -19.22 -8.00
C GLU A 77 32.80 -20.56 -7.43
N VAL A 78 31.98 -20.48 -6.39
CA VAL A 78 31.48 -21.63 -5.66
C VAL A 78 29.97 -21.52 -5.55
N TYR A 79 29.27 -22.60 -5.87
CA TYR A 79 27.83 -22.74 -5.62
C TYR A 79 27.60 -23.93 -4.71
N GLN A 80 26.83 -23.74 -3.64
CA GLN A 80 26.57 -24.79 -2.65
C GLN A 80 25.10 -25.18 -2.66
N LYS A 81 24.83 -26.49 -2.54
CA LYS A 81 23.48 -27.00 -2.44
C LYS A 81 23.42 -28.33 -1.70
N VAL A 82 22.43 -28.47 -0.83
CA VAL A 82 22.15 -29.73 -0.12
C VAL A 82 21.27 -30.63 -0.99
N PHE A 83 21.62 -31.92 -1.07
CA PHE A 83 20.84 -32.96 -1.74
C PHE A 83 20.62 -34.16 -0.82
N PRO A 84 19.50 -34.90 -0.95
CA PRO A 84 19.38 -36.22 -0.31
C PRO A 84 20.50 -37.16 -0.75
N ALA A 85 21.06 -37.94 0.18
CA ALA A 85 22.21 -38.81 -0.11
C ALA A 85 21.94 -39.86 -1.21
N ASN A 86 20.69 -40.32 -1.33
CA ASN A 86 20.24 -41.27 -2.34
C ASN A 86 19.94 -40.62 -3.71
N THR A 87 20.35 -39.37 -3.95
CA THR A 87 20.10 -38.71 -5.24
C THR A 87 21.10 -39.20 -6.29
N PRO A 88 20.65 -39.71 -7.45
CA PRO A 88 21.54 -39.99 -8.57
C PRO A 88 22.15 -38.73 -9.19
N VAL A 89 23.41 -38.81 -9.63
CA VAL A 89 24.18 -37.70 -10.25
C VAL A 89 23.45 -37.08 -11.44
N GLN A 90 22.71 -37.87 -12.24
CA GLN A 90 21.91 -37.35 -13.36
C GLN A 90 20.92 -36.24 -12.97
N TYR A 91 20.33 -36.30 -11.77
CA TYR A 91 19.37 -35.29 -11.32
C TYR A 91 20.05 -34.01 -10.85
N VAL A 92 21.23 -34.15 -10.23
CA VAL A 92 22.10 -33.04 -9.84
C VAL A 92 22.58 -32.29 -11.07
N LYS A 93 23.09 -33.03 -12.06
CA LYS A 93 23.55 -32.54 -13.37
C LYS A 93 22.45 -31.81 -14.13
N ARG A 94 21.26 -32.41 -14.23
CA ARG A 94 20.09 -31.79 -14.90
C ARG A 94 19.63 -30.50 -14.20
N LYS A 95 19.72 -30.45 -12.87
CA LYS A 95 19.35 -29.26 -12.10
C LYS A 95 20.35 -28.13 -12.30
N LEU A 96 21.65 -28.44 -12.29
CA LEU A 96 22.69 -27.46 -12.57
C LEU A 96 22.68 -26.94 -14.00
N ALA A 97 22.50 -27.83 -14.98
CA ALA A 97 22.38 -27.45 -16.40
C ALA A 97 21.29 -26.39 -16.61
N LYS A 98 20.13 -26.56 -15.96
CA LYS A 98 19.04 -25.57 -15.99
C LYS A 98 19.41 -24.24 -15.31
N LEU A 99 20.10 -24.28 -14.18
CA LEU A 99 20.47 -23.07 -13.44
C LEU A 99 21.56 -22.27 -14.15
N LEU A 100 22.43 -22.95 -14.89
CA LEU A 100 23.51 -22.36 -15.67
C LEU A 100 23.09 -22.02 -17.10
N SER A 101 21.88 -22.38 -17.52
CA SER A 101 21.40 -22.27 -18.91
C SER A 101 22.30 -22.99 -19.94
N VAL A 102 22.97 -24.07 -19.51
CA VAL A 102 23.84 -24.90 -20.36
C VAL A 102 23.13 -26.21 -20.69
N SER A 103 23.36 -26.78 -21.88
CA SER A 103 22.74 -28.06 -22.25
C SER A 103 23.20 -29.21 -21.33
N ASN A 104 22.26 -30.07 -20.91
CA ASN A 104 22.56 -31.20 -20.01
C ASN A 104 23.52 -32.24 -20.64
N SER A 105 23.58 -32.30 -21.97
CA SER A 105 24.52 -33.12 -22.73
C SER A 105 25.93 -32.54 -22.76
N ASN A 106 26.07 -31.21 -22.65
CA ASN A 106 27.35 -30.49 -22.63
C ASN A 106 27.95 -30.41 -21.22
N LEU A 107 27.12 -30.39 -20.17
CA LEU A 107 27.59 -30.35 -18.78
C LEU A 107 28.20 -31.69 -18.32
N LEU A 108 29.35 -31.64 -17.64
CA LEU A 108 30.01 -32.78 -16.98
C LEU A 108 30.30 -32.45 -15.52
N LEU A 109 30.12 -33.44 -14.64
CA LEU A 109 30.48 -33.35 -13.23
C LEU A 109 31.63 -34.31 -12.96
N ALA A 110 32.69 -33.84 -12.31
CA ALA A 110 33.82 -34.66 -11.92
C ALA A 110 34.11 -34.54 -10.43
N LYS A 111 34.71 -35.57 -9.85
CA LYS A 111 35.31 -35.52 -8.52
C LYS A 111 36.76 -35.94 -8.64
N ASN A 112 37.69 -35.16 -8.11
CA ASN A 112 39.13 -35.45 -8.18
C ASN A 112 39.61 -35.73 -9.62
N ARG A 113 39.05 -35.01 -10.61
CA ARG A 113 39.30 -35.17 -12.06
C ARG A 113 38.71 -36.42 -12.73
N ASP A 114 37.97 -37.26 -11.99
CA ASP A 114 37.23 -38.39 -12.57
C ASP A 114 35.79 -38.00 -12.91
N VAL A 115 35.39 -38.21 -14.16
CA VAL A 115 34.02 -37.90 -14.63
C VAL A 115 33.03 -38.88 -13.99
N LEU A 116 32.02 -38.31 -13.33
CA LEU A 116 31.01 -39.09 -12.62
C LEU A 116 30.04 -39.76 -13.60
N LYS A 117 29.69 -41.02 -13.32
CA LYS A 117 28.63 -41.73 -14.04
C LYS A 117 27.27 -41.20 -13.61
N ASP A 118 26.38 -40.98 -14.58
CA ASP A 118 25.04 -40.43 -14.35
C ASP A 118 24.17 -41.29 -13.39
N THR A 119 24.46 -42.59 -13.28
CA THR A 119 23.77 -43.56 -12.40
C THR A 119 24.31 -43.62 -10.97
N SER A 120 25.47 -43.02 -10.69
CA SER A 120 26.07 -43.04 -9.35
C SER A 120 25.23 -42.25 -8.35
N LEU A 121 25.10 -42.74 -7.11
CA LEU A 121 24.44 -42.01 -6.02
C LEU A 121 25.44 -41.09 -5.32
N LEU A 122 24.96 -39.96 -4.76
CA LEU A 122 25.82 -39.04 -4.00
C LEU A 122 26.43 -39.71 -2.75
N SER A 123 25.72 -40.66 -2.12
CA SER A 123 26.23 -41.48 -1.01
C SER A 123 27.48 -42.30 -1.37
N ASP A 124 27.58 -42.69 -2.63
CA ASP A 124 28.63 -43.60 -3.12
C ASP A 124 29.89 -42.83 -3.52
N LEU A 125 29.82 -41.50 -3.53
CA LEU A 125 30.92 -40.62 -3.91
C LEU A 125 31.87 -40.31 -2.74
N ASN A 126 31.83 -41.05 -1.62
CA ASN A 126 32.67 -40.85 -0.43
C ASN A 126 32.70 -39.37 0.04
N PRO A 127 31.61 -38.86 0.65
CA PRO A 127 31.62 -37.54 1.26
C PRO A 127 32.62 -37.47 2.43
N ASP A 128 33.11 -36.27 2.73
CA ASP A 128 34.05 -36.01 3.83
C ASP A 128 33.45 -36.44 5.20
N PRO A 129 34.26 -36.55 6.28
CA PRO A 129 33.76 -36.93 7.61
C PRO A 129 32.63 -36.04 8.14
N GLN A 130 32.49 -34.82 7.58
CA GLN A 130 31.42 -33.86 7.88
C GLN A 130 30.19 -33.98 6.96
N GLY A 131 30.17 -34.93 6.02
CA GLY A 131 29.06 -35.13 5.07
C GLY A 131 29.07 -34.20 3.85
N ASN A 132 30.20 -33.53 3.60
CA ASN A 132 30.36 -32.57 2.50
C ASN A 132 30.94 -33.25 1.24
N LEU A 133 30.52 -32.81 0.07
CA LEU A 133 30.99 -33.31 -1.23
C LEU A 133 31.41 -32.13 -2.11
N ALA A 134 32.64 -32.14 -2.63
CA ALA A 134 33.10 -31.15 -3.60
C ALA A 134 33.13 -31.75 -5.01
N LEU A 135 32.47 -31.10 -5.97
CA LEU A 135 32.40 -31.51 -7.37
C LEU A 135 32.86 -30.38 -8.30
N ASP A 136 33.62 -30.74 -9.32
CA ASP A 136 34.06 -29.85 -10.38
C ASP A 136 33.07 -29.90 -11.55
N VAL A 137 32.76 -28.74 -12.12
CA VAL A 137 31.82 -28.58 -13.24
C VAL A 137 32.59 -28.24 -14.51
N TYR A 138 32.31 -28.95 -15.60
CA TYR A 138 32.91 -28.74 -16.91
C TYR A 138 31.83 -28.65 -18.01
N THR A 139 32.18 -28.02 -19.13
CA THR A 139 31.46 -28.10 -20.40
C THR A 139 32.35 -28.85 -21.42
N LYS A 140 31.75 -29.71 -22.26
CA LYS A 140 32.50 -30.45 -23.30
C LYS A 140 33.06 -29.52 -24.38
N ASP A 141 32.29 -28.48 -24.70
CA ASP A 141 32.60 -27.55 -25.80
C ASP A 141 33.35 -26.30 -25.33
N ALA A 142 33.85 -26.27 -24.09
CA ALA A 142 34.48 -25.11 -23.46
C ALA A 142 33.57 -23.84 -23.45
N GLU A 143 32.26 -24.04 -23.50
CA GLU A 143 31.24 -22.99 -23.35
C GLU A 143 31.38 -22.31 -21.99
N GLU A 144 31.44 -20.97 -21.98
CA GLU A 144 31.65 -20.16 -20.79
C GLU A 144 30.38 -20.11 -19.93
N PHE A 145 30.51 -20.38 -18.62
CA PHE A 145 29.41 -20.36 -17.66
C PHE A 145 29.88 -19.75 -16.34
N SER A 146 28.98 -19.05 -15.62
CA SER A 146 29.29 -18.49 -14.30
C SER A 146 28.42 -19.12 -13.22
N LEU A 147 29.06 -19.65 -12.16
CA LEU A 147 28.34 -20.19 -11.00
C LEU A 147 27.74 -19.06 -10.15
N LYS A 148 28.21 -17.81 -10.29
CA LYS A 148 27.61 -16.62 -9.66
C LYS A 148 26.29 -16.18 -10.30
N ALA A 149 26.04 -16.57 -11.55
CA ALA A 149 24.76 -16.29 -12.23
C ALA A 149 23.61 -17.13 -11.64
N ILE A 150 23.93 -18.20 -10.90
CA ILE A 150 22.93 -18.99 -10.18
C ILE A 150 22.38 -18.13 -9.02
N PRO A 151 21.08 -17.83 -8.99
CA PRO A 151 20.50 -17.00 -7.93
C PRO A 151 20.69 -17.64 -6.55
N ASN A 152 21.29 -16.91 -5.61
CA ASN A 152 21.40 -17.34 -4.21
C ASN A 152 20.01 -17.39 -3.57
N GLU A 153 19.57 -18.59 -3.18
CA GLU A 153 18.39 -18.93 -2.36
C GLU A 153 17.18 -17.99 -2.41
N SER A 154 16.77 -17.59 -3.62
CA SER A 154 15.39 -17.14 -3.89
C SER A 154 14.38 -18.31 -3.88
N PHE A 155 14.80 -19.50 -3.42
CA PHE A 155 14.07 -20.77 -3.51
C PHE A 155 12.77 -20.79 -2.68
N VAL A 156 12.64 -19.96 -1.65
CA VAL A 156 11.38 -19.82 -0.88
C VAL A 156 10.25 -19.24 -1.75
N HIS A 157 10.59 -18.36 -2.70
CA HIS A 157 9.63 -17.72 -3.60
C HIS A 157 9.13 -18.68 -4.71
N GLU A 158 9.95 -19.65 -5.12
CA GLU A 158 9.55 -20.75 -6.01
C GLU A 158 8.79 -21.86 -5.27
N LEU A 159 9.18 -22.18 -4.03
CA LEU A 159 8.53 -23.22 -3.23
C LEU A 159 7.09 -22.82 -2.85
N LEU A 160 6.88 -21.58 -2.41
CA LEU A 160 5.54 -21.02 -2.17
C LEU A 160 4.67 -20.97 -3.44
N GLN A 161 5.28 -20.84 -4.61
CA GLN A 161 4.59 -20.90 -5.89
C GLN A 161 4.33 -22.33 -6.42
N SER A 162 5.00 -23.33 -5.86
CA SER A 162 4.90 -24.76 -6.25
C SER A 162 3.89 -25.57 -5.43
N ILE A 163 3.54 -25.11 -4.23
CA ILE A 163 2.65 -25.81 -3.28
C ILE A 163 1.19 -25.35 -3.41
N ILE A 164 0.93 -24.22 -4.09
CA ILE A 164 -0.42 -23.90 -4.57
C ILE A 164 -0.64 -24.74 -5.83
N PRO A 165 -1.73 -25.53 -5.96
CA PRO A 165 -2.02 -26.22 -7.21
C PRO A 165 -2.32 -25.17 -8.29
N LYS A 166 -1.27 -24.77 -9.02
CA LYS A 166 -1.41 -24.06 -10.28
C LYS A 166 -1.95 -25.10 -11.26
N LYS A 167 -3.10 -24.82 -11.91
CA LYS A 167 -3.25 -25.28 -13.31
C LYS A 167 -1.95 -24.85 -13.99
N LYS A 168 -1.17 -25.78 -14.54
CA LYS A 168 0.11 -25.47 -15.22
C LYS A 168 -0.12 -24.22 -16.08
N THR A 169 0.48 -23.09 -15.71
CA THR A 169 0.50 -21.91 -16.56
C THR A 169 1.50 -22.23 -17.65
N MET A 170 1.02 -22.91 -18.67
CA MET A 170 1.78 -23.17 -19.87
C MET A 170 2.04 -21.83 -20.54
N ALA A 171 3.31 -21.55 -20.81
CA ALA A 171 3.74 -20.29 -21.41
C ALA A 171 3.05 -20.09 -22.76
N PHE A 172 2.60 -18.88 -23.06
CA PHE A 172 2.13 -18.54 -24.39
C PHE A 172 3.29 -17.97 -25.19
N ILE A 173 3.47 -18.48 -26.40
CA ILE A 173 4.44 -18.00 -27.38
C ILE A 173 3.67 -17.18 -28.40
N ALA A 174 4.08 -15.93 -28.60
CA ALA A 174 3.48 -15.04 -29.59
C ALA A 174 4.17 -15.27 -30.93
N ILE A 175 3.42 -15.78 -31.91
CA ILE A 175 3.95 -16.02 -33.25
C ILE A 175 3.50 -14.89 -34.15
N LYS A 176 4.47 -14.19 -34.75
CA LYS A 176 4.29 -13.18 -35.78
C LYS A 176 4.39 -13.88 -37.14
N PHE A 177 3.24 -14.04 -37.80
CA PHE A 177 3.14 -14.66 -39.12
C PHE A 177 3.35 -13.62 -40.20
N ASN A 178 4.38 -13.82 -41.03
CA ASN A 178 4.63 -13.01 -42.22
C ASN A 178 4.13 -13.76 -43.46
N ILE A 179 3.13 -13.22 -44.15
CA ILE A 179 2.54 -13.86 -45.34
C ILE A 179 3.33 -13.46 -46.58
N ARG A 180 4.15 -14.39 -47.10
CA ARG A 180 5.11 -14.16 -48.19
C ARG A 180 4.48 -13.57 -49.45
N ASN A 181 3.23 -13.93 -49.75
CA ASN A 181 2.54 -13.52 -50.98
C ASN A 181 1.68 -12.24 -50.84
N GLN A 182 1.62 -11.63 -49.65
CA GLN A 182 0.68 -10.50 -49.39
C GLN A 182 1.31 -9.32 -48.65
N SER A 183 2.59 -9.39 -48.27
CA SER A 183 3.26 -8.36 -47.45
C SER A 183 2.44 -7.98 -46.20
N ALA A 184 1.77 -8.97 -45.62
CA ALA A 184 0.87 -8.79 -44.50
C ALA A 184 1.35 -9.60 -43.30
N ILE A 185 1.29 -8.98 -42.13
CA ILE A 185 1.78 -9.56 -40.88
C ILE A 185 0.63 -9.59 -39.88
N PHE A 186 0.45 -10.71 -39.21
CA PHE A 186 -0.47 -10.82 -38.07
C PHE A 186 0.16 -11.64 -36.95
N THR A 187 -0.24 -11.34 -35.71
CA THR A 187 0.33 -12.00 -34.52
C THR A 187 -0.75 -12.80 -33.80
N ARG A 188 -0.44 -14.04 -33.42
CA ARG A 188 -1.31 -14.91 -32.63
C ARG A 188 -0.49 -15.60 -31.55
N SER A 189 -1.05 -15.66 -30.35
CA SER A 189 -0.45 -16.35 -29.22
C SER A 189 -0.96 -17.78 -29.14
N TYR A 190 -0.03 -18.73 -29.09
CA TYR A 190 -0.32 -20.14 -28.91
C TYR A 190 0.39 -20.63 -27.67
N HIS A 191 -0.09 -21.74 -27.16
CA HIS A 191 0.43 -22.31 -25.95
C HIS A 191 1.70 -23.12 -26.24
N SER A 192 2.72 -23.06 -25.40
CA SER A 192 4.07 -23.54 -25.73
C SER A 192 4.17 -25.04 -26.04
N ILE A 193 3.26 -25.84 -25.51
CA ILE A 193 3.19 -27.29 -25.79
C ILE A 193 2.49 -27.62 -27.12
N MET A 194 1.83 -26.65 -27.72
CA MET A 194 1.03 -26.85 -28.93
C MET A 194 1.96 -27.23 -30.07
N LYS A 195 1.55 -28.20 -30.87
CA LYS A 195 2.36 -28.67 -32.00
C LYS A 195 2.09 -27.86 -33.25
N ILE A 196 3.05 -27.82 -34.16
CA ILE A 196 2.94 -27.11 -35.44
C ILE A 196 1.69 -27.55 -36.24
N HIS A 197 1.33 -28.85 -36.21
CA HIS A 197 0.10 -29.31 -36.88
C HIS A 197 -1.19 -28.75 -36.26
N GLU A 198 -1.21 -28.51 -34.95
CA GLU A 198 -2.35 -27.93 -34.24
C GLU A 198 -2.47 -26.43 -34.54
N VAL A 199 -1.33 -25.75 -34.67
CA VAL A 199 -1.27 -24.35 -35.15
C VAL A 199 -1.80 -24.25 -36.58
N LYS A 200 -1.35 -25.11 -37.50
CA LYS A 200 -1.88 -25.18 -38.88
C LYS A 200 -3.38 -25.47 -38.90
N LYS A 201 -3.87 -26.39 -38.06
CA LYS A 201 -5.30 -26.69 -37.94
C LYS A 201 -6.11 -25.47 -37.47
N ASN A 202 -5.58 -24.71 -36.51
CA ASN A 202 -6.20 -23.49 -36.01
C ASN A 202 -6.27 -22.41 -37.09
N LEU A 203 -5.17 -22.19 -37.82
CA LEU A 203 -5.11 -21.25 -38.94
C LEU A 203 -6.04 -21.68 -40.09
N GLY A 204 -6.11 -22.98 -40.39
CA GLY A 204 -7.03 -23.54 -41.38
C GLY A 204 -8.49 -23.27 -41.04
N GLY A 205 -8.87 -23.48 -39.76
CA GLY A 205 -10.20 -23.12 -39.28
C GLY A 205 -10.50 -21.62 -39.36
N LEU A 206 -9.51 -20.77 -39.03
CA LEU A 206 -9.66 -19.32 -39.03
C LEU A 206 -9.86 -18.75 -40.44
N PHE A 207 -9.09 -19.23 -41.41
CA PHE A 207 -9.15 -18.75 -42.78
C PHE A 207 -10.10 -19.57 -43.67
N GLN A 208 -10.69 -20.65 -43.14
CA GLN A 208 -11.52 -21.63 -43.87
C GLN A 208 -10.75 -22.25 -45.05
N VAL A 209 -9.52 -22.66 -44.79
CA VAL A 209 -8.62 -23.32 -45.76
C VAL A 209 -8.13 -24.66 -45.19
N ASP A 210 -7.80 -25.62 -46.05
CA ASP A 210 -7.27 -26.91 -45.61
C ASP A 210 -5.92 -26.71 -44.88
N PRO A 211 -5.75 -27.19 -43.63
CA PRO A 211 -4.48 -27.15 -42.90
C PRO A 211 -3.29 -27.72 -43.68
N ASN A 212 -3.51 -28.68 -44.59
CA ASN A 212 -2.46 -29.30 -45.41
C ASN A 212 -1.88 -28.34 -46.46
N ASN A 213 -2.61 -27.25 -46.78
CA ASN A 213 -2.19 -26.23 -47.74
C ASN A 213 -1.37 -25.12 -47.07
N ILE A 214 -1.25 -25.13 -45.73
CA ILE A 214 -0.48 -24.16 -44.95
C ILE A 214 0.93 -24.70 -44.70
N ILE A 215 1.93 -23.99 -45.20
CA ILE A 215 3.36 -24.23 -44.93
C ILE A 215 3.86 -23.12 -44.02
N LEU A 216 4.48 -23.50 -42.91
CA LEU A 216 5.14 -22.58 -41.98
C LEU A 216 6.65 -22.76 -42.13
N LEU A 217 7.35 -21.67 -42.40
CA LEU A 217 8.77 -21.61 -42.69
C LEU A 217 9.46 -20.71 -41.65
N ARG A 218 10.69 -21.04 -41.31
CA ARG A 218 11.58 -20.18 -40.53
C ARG A 218 12.93 -20.16 -41.24
N GLU A 219 13.41 -18.98 -41.62
CA GLU A 219 14.66 -18.83 -42.39
C GLU A 219 14.70 -19.79 -43.59
N ASP A 220 13.61 -19.83 -44.38
CA ASP A 220 13.38 -20.75 -45.51
C ASP A 220 13.31 -22.27 -45.20
N HIS A 221 13.35 -22.68 -43.93
CA HIS A 221 13.22 -24.09 -43.53
C HIS A 221 11.79 -24.44 -43.07
N PRO A 222 11.16 -25.51 -43.60
CA PRO A 222 9.80 -25.89 -43.21
C PRO A 222 9.74 -26.49 -41.80
N LEU A 223 8.83 -25.97 -40.98
CA LEU A 223 8.60 -26.46 -39.62
C LEU A 223 7.89 -27.82 -39.65
N LYS A 224 8.44 -28.79 -38.89
CA LYS A 224 7.93 -30.16 -38.81
C LYS A 224 6.66 -30.20 -37.97
N ASP A 225 5.63 -30.90 -38.46
CA ASP A 225 4.32 -30.97 -37.82
C ASP A 225 4.34 -31.46 -36.36
N ARG A 226 5.24 -32.40 -36.02
CA ARG A 226 5.37 -32.99 -34.67
C ARG A 226 6.07 -32.09 -33.65
N MET A 227 6.74 -31.03 -34.11
CA MET A 227 7.50 -30.09 -33.30
C MET A 227 6.56 -29.29 -32.39
N ALA A 228 6.92 -29.11 -31.13
CA ALA A 228 6.20 -28.23 -30.22
C ALA A 228 6.72 -26.79 -30.38
N LEU A 229 5.88 -25.80 -30.08
CA LEU A 229 6.32 -24.39 -30.14
C LEU A 229 7.45 -24.06 -29.16
N LEU A 230 7.56 -24.77 -28.05
CA LEU A 230 8.67 -24.66 -27.10
C LEU A 230 10.03 -25.03 -27.72
N ASP A 231 10.02 -25.86 -28.77
CA ASP A 231 11.23 -26.29 -29.48
C ASP A 231 11.71 -25.26 -30.51
N LEU A 232 11.00 -24.13 -30.66
CA LEU A 232 11.41 -23.00 -31.49
C LEU A 232 12.18 -21.98 -30.64
N ASP A 233 13.27 -21.44 -31.18
CA ASP A 233 13.98 -20.34 -30.52
C ASP A 233 13.10 -19.07 -30.57
N TYR A 234 12.66 -18.57 -29.43
CA TYR A 234 11.94 -17.30 -29.27
C TYR A 234 12.83 -16.25 -28.61
N ASP A 235 12.53 -14.97 -28.81
CA ASP A 235 13.29 -13.88 -28.21
C ASP A 235 13.07 -13.77 -26.68
N ASN A 236 13.80 -12.88 -26.02
CA ASN A 236 13.67 -12.59 -24.58
C ASN A 236 12.26 -12.13 -24.16
N TYR A 237 11.36 -11.87 -25.12
CA TYR A 237 9.98 -11.43 -24.93
C TYR A 237 8.95 -12.52 -25.30
N GLY A 238 9.38 -13.73 -25.69
CA GLY A 238 8.50 -14.84 -26.04
C GLY A 238 7.87 -14.74 -27.43
N ASN A 239 8.49 -13.98 -28.34
CA ASN A 239 8.04 -13.82 -29.73
C ASN A 239 8.84 -14.71 -30.68
N VAL A 240 8.15 -15.27 -31.68
CA VAL A 240 8.75 -16.01 -32.79
C VAL A 240 8.24 -15.42 -34.10
N GLU A 241 9.14 -15.16 -35.05
CA GLU A 241 8.77 -14.81 -36.42
C GLU A 241 8.73 -16.06 -37.29
N VAL A 242 7.61 -16.25 -38.01
CA VAL A 242 7.38 -17.40 -38.88
C VAL A 242 6.81 -16.91 -40.21
N GLU A 243 7.37 -17.38 -41.30
CA GLU A 243 6.83 -17.15 -42.64
C GLU A 243 5.69 -18.14 -42.93
N LEU A 244 4.57 -17.63 -43.45
CA LEU A 244 3.42 -18.43 -43.85
C LEU A 244 3.28 -18.41 -45.37
N LEU A 245 3.31 -19.60 -45.96
CA LEU A 245 3.13 -19.85 -47.39
C LEU A 245 1.94 -20.78 -47.63
N MET A 246 1.11 -20.47 -48.63
CA MET A 246 0.03 -21.35 -49.09
C MET A 246 0.51 -22.15 -50.30
N LYS A 247 0.31 -23.48 -50.31
CA LYS A 247 0.71 -24.36 -51.44
C LYS A 247 0.13 -23.92 -52.79
N ASP A 248 -1.10 -23.38 -52.78
CA ASP A 248 -1.83 -23.01 -53.99
C ASP A 248 -1.78 -21.49 -54.29
N ASN A 249 -0.89 -20.73 -53.63
CA ASN A 249 -0.82 -19.26 -53.72
C ASN A 249 -2.15 -18.51 -53.43
N VAL A 250 -3.10 -19.15 -52.73
CA VAL A 250 -4.40 -18.56 -52.39
C VAL A 250 -4.24 -17.37 -51.44
N LYS A 251 -4.96 -16.28 -51.73
CA LYS A 251 -4.97 -15.08 -50.91
C LYS A 251 -5.84 -15.26 -49.66
N LEU A 252 -5.22 -15.37 -48.49
CA LEU A 252 -5.87 -15.35 -47.18
C LEU A 252 -6.64 -14.03 -46.93
N ASN A 253 -7.88 -14.15 -46.46
CA ASN A 253 -8.69 -12.99 -46.06
C ASN A 253 -8.43 -12.63 -44.59
N LEU A 254 -7.73 -11.52 -44.35
CA LEU A 254 -7.36 -11.05 -43.02
C LEU A 254 -8.52 -10.42 -42.23
N ASP A 255 -9.63 -10.04 -42.88
CA ASP A 255 -10.80 -9.50 -42.17
C ASP A 255 -11.49 -10.56 -41.30
N LYS A 256 -11.22 -11.85 -41.55
CA LYS A 256 -11.71 -12.97 -40.75
C LYS A 256 -10.94 -13.17 -39.43
N LEU A 257 -9.76 -12.55 -39.24
CA LEU A 257 -8.94 -12.69 -38.01
C LEU A 257 -9.61 -12.14 -36.75
N TYR A 258 -10.50 -11.15 -36.92
CA TYR A 258 -11.10 -10.36 -35.84
C TYR A 258 -12.64 -10.38 -35.83
N LYS A 259 -13.29 -11.22 -36.65
CA LYS A 259 -14.74 -11.46 -36.52
C LYS A 259 -14.96 -12.41 -35.33
N GLU A 260 -15.45 -11.85 -34.23
CA GLU A 260 -15.62 -12.57 -32.95
C GLU A 260 -16.60 -13.75 -33.06
N ILE A 261 -16.29 -14.81 -32.30
CA ILE A 261 -17.14 -15.99 -32.08
C ILE A 261 -18.50 -15.50 -31.56
N PRO A 262 -19.65 -15.99 -32.07
CA PRO A 262 -20.95 -15.63 -31.50
C PRO A 262 -20.99 -16.11 -30.05
N LEU A 263 -21.14 -15.18 -29.11
CA LEU A 263 -21.38 -15.48 -27.70
C LEU A 263 -22.85 -15.90 -27.55
N ASN A 264 -23.10 -16.98 -26.79
CA ASN A 264 -24.47 -17.38 -26.49
C ASN A 264 -25.14 -16.31 -25.62
N ASP A 265 -26.27 -15.79 -26.09
CA ASP A 265 -26.97 -14.65 -25.48
C ASP A 265 -27.64 -14.97 -24.13
N ILE A 266 -27.70 -16.25 -23.73
CA ILE A 266 -28.37 -16.70 -22.50
C ILE A 266 -27.52 -17.75 -21.77
N ILE A 267 -27.27 -17.54 -20.47
CA ILE A 267 -26.58 -18.49 -19.58
C ILE A 267 -27.43 -18.79 -18.34
N SER A 268 -27.62 -20.07 -18.00
CA SER A 268 -28.31 -20.48 -16.78
C SER A 268 -27.35 -20.55 -15.58
N VAL A 269 -27.56 -19.74 -14.56
CA VAL A 269 -26.71 -19.62 -13.36
C VAL A 269 -27.47 -20.09 -12.12
N CYS A 270 -26.84 -20.94 -11.30
CA CYS A 270 -27.40 -21.41 -10.03
C CYS A 270 -27.01 -20.45 -8.90
N VAL A 271 -27.99 -19.84 -8.24
CA VAL A 271 -27.76 -18.88 -7.14
C VAL A 271 -28.40 -19.36 -5.83
N PRO A 272 -27.71 -19.19 -4.69
CA PRO A 272 -28.26 -19.51 -3.38
C PRO A 272 -29.35 -18.49 -3.00
N PHE A 273 -30.53 -18.98 -2.62
CA PHE A 273 -31.66 -18.20 -2.14
C PHE A 273 -32.12 -18.75 -0.78
N GLY A 274 -31.61 -18.15 0.29
CA GLY A 274 -31.76 -18.69 1.64
C GLY A 274 -31.08 -20.06 1.76
N SER A 275 -31.86 -21.09 2.11
CA SER A 275 -31.39 -22.48 2.30
C SER A 275 -31.52 -23.39 1.07
N ARG A 276 -31.94 -22.86 -0.10
CA ARG A 276 -32.04 -23.62 -1.36
C ARG A 276 -31.34 -22.91 -2.51
N HIS A 277 -30.91 -23.65 -3.54
CA HIS A 277 -30.30 -23.09 -4.75
C HIS A 277 -31.33 -23.04 -5.89
N LYS A 278 -31.38 -21.93 -6.63
CA LYS A 278 -32.30 -21.72 -7.75
C LYS A 278 -31.52 -21.41 -9.03
N HIS A 279 -31.87 -22.06 -10.14
CA HIS A 279 -31.30 -21.76 -11.46
C HIS A 279 -32.05 -20.59 -12.10
N ILE A 280 -31.32 -19.59 -12.56
CA ILE A 280 -31.84 -18.37 -13.21
C ILE A 280 -31.18 -18.25 -14.58
N ASN A 281 -31.98 -18.00 -15.61
CA ASN A 281 -31.47 -17.69 -16.94
C ASN A 281 -31.08 -16.21 -16.98
N VAL A 282 -29.84 -15.95 -17.39
CA VAL A 282 -29.24 -14.62 -17.46
C VAL A 282 -28.95 -14.31 -18.92
N GLU A 283 -29.58 -13.26 -19.44
CA GLU A 283 -29.30 -12.73 -20.77
C GLU A 283 -28.04 -11.85 -20.75
N ILE A 284 -27.12 -12.08 -21.68
CA ILE A 284 -25.85 -11.36 -21.77
C ILE A 284 -25.86 -10.46 -22.99
N PHE A 285 -25.92 -9.15 -22.76
CA PHE A 285 -25.84 -8.15 -23.82
C PHE A 285 -24.41 -7.64 -23.99
N SER A 286 -23.77 -7.95 -25.12
CA SER A 286 -22.47 -7.37 -25.49
C SER A 286 -22.65 -6.14 -26.39
N LYS A 287 -22.51 -4.94 -25.82
CA LYS A 287 -22.41 -3.69 -26.62
C LYS A 287 -20.94 -3.33 -26.82
N PRO A 288 -20.42 -3.26 -28.06
CA PRO A 288 -19.05 -2.84 -28.30
C PRO A 288 -18.85 -1.39 -27.85
N MET A 289 -17.78 -1.14 -27.07
CA MET A 289 -17.46 0.19 -26.58
C MET A 289 -17.01 1.10 -27.72
N LYS A 290 -17.70 2.22 -27.93
CA LYS A 290 -17.18 3.32 -28.75
C LYS A 290 -16.06 4.02 -27.98
N LYS A 291 -14.83 3.95 -28.50
CA LYS A 291 -13.67 4.59 -27.87
C LYS A 291 -13.86 6.12 -27.86
N PRO A 292 -13.77 6.80 -26.70
CA PRO A 292 -13.81 8.25 -26.66
C PRO A 292 -12.52 8.84 -27.25
N PHE A 293 -12.64 9.83 -28.14
CA PHE A 293 -11.49 10.54 -28.70
C PHE A 293 -10.96 11.54 -27.66
N LEU A 294 -9.94 11.14 -26.90
CA LEU A 294 -9.27 11.99 -25.89
C LEU A 294 -7.89 12.47 -26.36
N GLY A 295 -7.62 12.41 -27.67
CA GLY A 295 -6.35 12.76 -28.29
C GLY A 295 -5.70 11.59 -29.06
N GLY A 296 -4.84 11.94 -30.02
CA GLY A 296 -4.24 10.99 -30.96
C GLY A 296 -3.70 11.62 -32.23
N PHE A 297 -3.13 10.80 -33.12
CA PHE A 297 -2.61 11.23 -34.41
C PHE A 297 -3.47 10.66 -35.54
N ARG A 298 -3.68 11.44 -36.61
CA ARG A 298 -4.36 10.97 -37.83
C ARG A 298 -3.34 10.85 -38.95
N ASN A 299 -3.22 9.67 -39.55
CA ASN A 299 -2.40 9.50 -40.73
C ASN A 299 -3.08 10.20 -41.92
N VAL A 300 -2.38 11.14 -42.54
CA VAL A 300 -2.92 12.04 -43.58
C VAL A 300 -3.21 11.29 -44.89
N HIS A 301 -2.46 10.22 -45.19
CA HIS A 301 -2.59 9.48 -46.45
C HIS A 301 -3.60 8.34 -46.36
N THR A 302 -3.66 7.64 -45.22
CA THR A 302 -4.57 6.49 -45.02
C THR A 302 -5.85 6.85 -44.28
N GLY A 303 -5.95 8.06 -43.73
CA GLY A 303 -7.10 8.53 -42.95
C GLY A 303 -7.24 7.87 -41.57
N ALA A 304 -6.38 6.92 -41.22
CA ALA A 304 -6.46 6.15 -39.97
C ALA A 304 -6.21 7.04 -38.74
N VAL A 305 -7.07 6.91 -37.73
CA VAL A 305 -7.01 7.69 -36.47
C VAL A 305 -6.47 6.80 -35.36
N TYR A 306 -5.32 7.18 -34.80
CA TYR A 306 -4.62 6.48 -33.73
C TYR A 306 -4.89 7.18 -32.40
N HIS A 307 -5.73 6.58 -31.55
CA HIS A 307 -5.98 7.10 -30.21
C HIS A 307 -4.82 6.84 -29.24
N HIS A 308 -4.61 7.71 -28.26
CA HIS A 308 -3.66 7.49 -27.17
C HIS A 308 -3.86 6.12 -26.48
N ALA A 309 -2.76 5.49 -26.05
CA ALA A 309 -2.78 4.15 -25.45
C ALA A 309 -3.76 4.04 -24.26
N TYR A 310 -3.96 5.14 -23.53
CA TYR A 310 -4.88 5.24 -22.40
C TYR A 310 -6.36 5.00 -22.74
N THR A 311 -6.79 5.17 -24.01
CA THR A 311 -8.20 4.99 -24.42
C THR A 311 -8.47 3.66 -25.14
N GLN A 312 -7.46 2.80 -25.27
CA GLN A 312 -7.55 1.54 -26.03
C GLN A 312 -8.33 0.45 -25.30
N THR A 313 -8.36 0.49 -23.97
CA THR A 313 -9.06 -0.47 -23.10
C THR A 313 -9.99 0.29 -22.16
N PRO A 314 -11.26 -0.15 -21.97
CA PRO A 314 -12.11 0.43 -20.94
C PRO A 314 -11.40 0.32 -19.59
N GLN A 315 -11.32 1.42 -18.84
CA GLN A 315 -10.82 1.35 -17.48
C GLN A 315 -11.71 0.38 -16.71
N LYS A 316 -11.08 -0.56 -16.01
CA LYS A 316 -11.82 -1.53 -15.22
C LYS A 316 -12.68 -0.75 -14.22
N PRO A 317 -14.02 -0.87 -14.24
CA PRO A 317 -14.84 -0.20 -13.25
C PRO A 317 -14.36 -0.66 -11.87
N GLU A 318 -14.25 0.28 -10.93
CA GLU A 318 -13.82 -0.05 -9.58
C GLU A 318 -14.73 -1.15 -9.03
N LYS A 319 -14.14 -2.27 -8.61
CA LYS A 319 -14.88 -3.46 -8.15
C LYS A 319 -15.77 -3.18 -6.94
N LEU A 320 -15.53 -2.06 -6.24
CA LEU A 320 -16.27 -1.60 -5.08
C LEU A 320 -16.49 -0.11 -5.25
N LEU A 321 -17.76 0.30 -5.11
CA LEU A 321 -18.14 1.71 -5.03
C LEU A 321 -17.38 2.38 -3.87
N PRO A 322 -17.02 3.67 -3.97
CA PRO A 322 -16.28 4.40 -2.94
C PRO A 322 -16.87 4.25 -1.53
N GLU A 323 -18.19 4.14 -1.43
CA GLU A 323 -18.97 3.97 -0.19
C GLU A 323 -18.72 2.62 0.51
N ASN A 324 -18.33 1.57 -0.23
CA ASN A 324 -18.04 0.24 0.31
C ASN A 324 -16.54 0.03 0.60
N LYS A 325 -15.73 1.10 0.53
CA LYS A 325 -14.30 1.09 0.88
C LYS A 325 -14.08 1.42 2.35
N THR A 326 -14.89 0.88 3.25
CA THR A 326 -14.66 0.96 4.70
C THR A 326 -14.33 -0.42 5.23
N CYS A 327 -13.05 -0.75 5.15
CA CYS A 327 -12.47 -1.79 5.96
C CYS A 327 -11.19 -1.23 6.54
N ARG A 328 -11.17 -1.12 7.88
CA ARG A 328 -9.98 -0.87 8.68
C ARG A 328 -9.29 -2.18 9.05
N ASP A 329 -9.56 -3.25 8.32
CA ASP A 329 -8.54 -4.29 8.18
C ASP A 329 -7.56 -3.72 7.17
N THR A 330 -6.45 -3.19 7.68
CA THR A 330 -5.18 -3.63 7.10
C THR A 330 -5.36 -5.11 6.80
N GLN A 331 -5.30 -5.49 5.53
CA GLN A 331 -5.07 -6.89 5.20
C GLN A 331 -3.82 -7.27 5.99
N THR A 332 -4.03 -7.86 7.15
CA THR A 332 -3.06 -8.72 7.79
C THR A 332 -2.91 -9.85 6.79
N ALA A 333 -1.98 -9.65 5.85
CA ALA A 333 -1.34 -10.74 5.13
C ALA A 333 -0.91 -11.85 6.12
N GLU A 334 -0.72 -11.47 7.39
CA GLU A 334 -0.48 -12.36 8.52
C GLU A 334 -1.51 -13.48 8.72
N MET A 335 -2.77 -13.33 8.28
CA MET A 335 -3.79 -14.37 8.50
C MET A 335 -3.83 -15.41 7.37
N ARG A 336 -3.46 -15.06 6.12
CA ARG A 336 -3.50 -16.01 5.00
C ARG A 336 -2.37 -17.04 5.05
N GLU A 337 -1.16 -16.62 5.42
CA GLU A 337 0.01 -17.50 5.49
C GLU A 337 -0.19 -18.60 6.54
N LYS A 338 -0.68 -18.24 7.73
CA LYS A 338 -1.01 -19.18 8.80
C LYS A 338 -2.14 -20.13 8.38
N ILE A 339 -3.18 -19.63 7.71
CA ILE A 339 -4.26 -20.47 7.15
C ILE A 339 -3.72 -21.48 6.12
N HIS A 340 -2.71 -21.13 5.33
CA HIS A 340 -2.11 -22.05 4.36
C HIS A 340 -1.25 -23.13 5.04
N VAL A 341 -0.45 -22.77 6.04
CA VAL A 341 0.31 -23.74 6.86
C VAL A 341 -0.64 -24.65 7.63
N ASP A 342 -1.68 -24.09 8.24
CA ASP A 342 -2.70 -24.85 8.96
C ASP A 342 -3.42 -25.83 8.02
N ARG A 343 -3.86 -25.38 6.84
CA ARG A 343 -4.53 -26.26 5.87
C ARG A 343 -3.62 -27.37 5.36
N TRP A 344 -2.34 -27.07 5.11
CA TRP A 344 -1.35 -28.09 4.76
C TRP A 344 -1.16 -29.11 5.89
N LYS A 345 -0.99 -28.63 7.14
CA LYS A 345 -0.88 -29.46 8.34
C LYS A 345 -2.08 -30.39 8.49
N HIS A 346 -3.31 -29.89 8.33
CA HIS A 346 -4.51 -30.71 8.43
C HIS A 346 -4.57 -31.79 7.34
N ALA A 347 -4.21 -31.46 6.10
CA ALA A 347 -4.14 -32.43 5.00
C ALA A 347 -3.08 -33.51 5.26
N GLU A 348 -1.93 -33.11 5.81
CA GLU A 348 -0.81 -34.00 6.08
C GLU A 348 -1.08 -34.90 7.31
N ILE A 349 -1.75 -34.37 8.33
CA ILE A 349 -2.26 -35.17 9.47
C ILE A 349 -3.23 -36.24 8.97
N ALA A 350 -4.14 -35.89 8.06
CA ALA A 350 -5.07 -36.84 7.47
C ALA A 350 -4.35 -37.92 6.66
N ARG A 351 -3.36 -37.54 5.84
CA ARG A 351 -2.51 -38.46 5.05
C ARG A 351 -1.73 -39.43 5.95
N ILE A 352 -1.00 -38.91 6.94
CA ILE A 352 -0.20 -39.73 7.88
C ILE A 352 -1.11 -40.66 8.68
N SER A 353 -2.29 -40.19 9.08
CA SER A 353 -3.27 -41.00 9.81
C SER A 353 -3.85 -42.15 8.99
N GLN A 354 -3.89 -42.03 7.66
CA GLN A 354 -4.33 -43.10 6.76
C GLN A 354 -3.20 -44.10 6.45
N LEU A 355 -1.96 -43.64 6.31
CA LEU A 355 -0.83 -44.49 5.89
C LEU A 355 -0.16 -45.26 7.03
N HIS A 356 -0.14 -44.71 8.24
CA HIS A 356 0.67 -45.24 9.34
C HIS A 356 -0.15 -45.48 10.62
N SER A 357 0.26 -46.46 11.43
CA SER A 357 -0.33 -46.75 12.74
C SER A 357 0.75 -46.87 13.82
N LYS A 358 0.38 -46.61 15.08
CA LYS A 358 1.26 -46.77 16.27
C LYS A 358 2.59 -45.99 16.17
N GLY A 359 3.74 -46.64 16.38
CA GLY A 359 5.07 -46.00 16.47
C GLY A 359 5.47 -45.16 15.25
N PRO A 360 5.40 -45.69 14.01
CA PRO A 360 5.68 -44.93 12.78
C PRO A 360 4.83 -43.67 12.63
N LYS A 361 3.57 -43.69 13.09
CA LYS A 361 2.67 -42.52 13.05
C LYS A 361 3.18 -41.38 13.94
N ILE A 362 3.71 -41.71 15.12
CA ILE A 362 4.27 -40.73 16.07
C ILE A 362 5.53 -40.09 15.47
N ALA A 363 6.43 -40.89 14.87
CA ALA A 363 7.63 -40.38 14.21
C ALA A 363 7.32 -39.42 13.06
N GLU A 364 6.36 -39.77 12.20
CA GLU A 364 5.90 -38.91 11.09
C GLU A 364 5.24 -37.61 11.59
N PHE A 365 4.50 -37.65 12.69
CA PHE A 365 3.94 -36.44 13.30
C PHE A 365 5.01 -35.53 13.91
N THR A 366 6.07 -36.09 14.50
CA THR A 366 7.20 -35.28 14.98
C THR A 366 7.88 -34.56 13.81
N LEU A 367 8.13 -35.24 12.69
CA LEU A 367 8.68 -34.63 11.48
C LEU A 367 7.74 -33.57 10.87
N LEU A 368 6.42 -33.77 10.97
CA LEU A 368 5.44 -32.77 10.55
C LEU A 368 5.51 -31.50 11.40
N LEU A 369 5.66 -31.65 12.72
CA LEU A 369 5.79 -30.52 13.64
C LEU A 369 7.08 -29.74 13.39
N ASP A 370 8.21 -30.42 13.17
CA ASP A 370 9.48 -29.77 12.85
C ASP A 370 9.37 -28.90 11.59
N LYS A 371 8.73 -29.45 10.54
CA LYS A 371 8.44 -28.71 9.30
C LYS A 371 7.50 -27.52 9.52
N GLU A 372 6.50 -27.66 10.37
CA GLU A 372 5.60 -26.55 10.74
C GLU A 372 6.38 -25.42 11.42
N VAL A 373 7.24 -25.73 12.38
CA VAL A 373 8.07 -24.74 13.08
C VAL A 373 9.01 -24.03 12.11
N GLU A 374 9.64 -24.77 11.19
CA GLU A 374 10.50 -24.19 10.15
C GLU A 374 9.73 -23.24 9.23
N LEU A 375 8.55 -23.65 8.75
CA LEU A 375 7.69 -22.81 7.92
C LEU A 375 7.27 -21.52 8.64
N LEU A 376 6.89 -21.62 9.92
CA LEU A 376 6.53 -20.46 10.73
C LEU A 376 7.72 -19.50 10.95
N ARG A 377 8.94 -20.04 11.15
CA ARG A 377 10.16 -19.22 11.24
C ARG A 377 10.44 -18.48 9.93
N CYS A 378 10.38 -19.17 8.79
CA CYS A 378 10.58 -18.53 7.48
C CYS A 378 9.54 -17.43 7.20
N ILE A 379 8.30 -17.63 7.61
CA ILE A 379 7.25 -16.60 7.52
C ILE A 379 7.63 -15.37 8.35
N GLU A 380 8.09 -15.56 9.59
CA GLU A 380 8.48 -14.44 10.44
C GLU A 380 9.70 -13.70 9.91
N ASP A 381 10.72 -14.41 9.43
CA ASP A 381 11.89 -13.81 8.77
C ASP A 381 11.47 -12.97 7.56
N TYR A 382 10.53 -13.48 6.76
CA TYR A 382 9.98 -12.73 5.63
C TYR A 382 9.23 -11.48 6.09
N ARG A 383 8.43 -11.56 7.17
CA ARG A 383 7.74 -10.39 7.74
C ARG A 383 8.72 -9.33 8.23
N ILE A 384 9.81 -9.73 8.88
CA ILE A 384 10.87 -8.82 9.32
C ILE A 384 11.47 -8.12 8.11
N LYS A 385 11.81 -8.88 7.05
CA LYS A 385 12.38 -8.34 5.81
C LYS A 385 11.42 -7.37 5.11
N VAL A 386 10.15 -7.74 4.97
CA VAL A 386 9.11 -6.87 4.39
C VAL A 386 8.94 -5.59 5.21
N LYS A 387 8.92 -5.68 6.54
CA LYS A 387 8.85 -4.49 7.42
C LYS A 387 10.06 -3.57 7.19
N GLU A 388 11.25 -4.15 7.04
CA GLU A 388 12.47 -3.40 6.74
C GLU A 388 12.43 -2.74 5.35
N ASP A 389 12.00 -3.45 4.31
CA ASP A 389 11.89 -2.92 2.95
C ASP A 389 10.84 -1.81 2.87
N VAL A 390 9.68 -2.00 3.52
CA VAL A 390 8.65 -0.97 3.63
C VAL A 390 9.16 0.26 4.37
N ARG A 391 9.97 0.08 5.44
CA ARG A 391 10.62 1.19 6.14
C ARG A 391 11.55 1.94 5.18
N LYS A 392 12.46 1.25 4.49
CA LYS A 392 13.40 1.86 3.52
C LYS A 392 12.68 2.63 2.41
N ILE A 393 11.58 2.08 1.89
CA ILE A 393 10.75 2.75 0.87
C ILE A 393 10.12 4.04 1.44
N LYS A 394 9.60 4.01 2.66
CA LYS A 394 9.02 5.20 3.32
C LYS A 394 10.07 6.27 3.56
N GLU A 395 11.26 5.88 4.01
CA GLU A 395 12.38 6.80 4.24
C GLU A 395 12.84 7.45 2.93
N LYS A 396 13.00 6.66 1.85
CA LYS A 396 13.31 7.19 0.52
C LYS A 396 12.25 8.17 0.02
N LYS A 397 10.97 7.81 0.12
CA LYS A 397 9.86 8.70 -0.27
C LYS A 397 9.86 10.00 0.53
N PHE A 398 10.11 9.92 1.84
CA PHE A 398 10.19 11.10 2.69
C PHE A 398 11.32 12.06 2.24
N LEU A 399 12.51 11.52 1.95
CA LEU A 399 13.63 12.31 1.42
C LEU A 399 13.32 12.90 0.03
N GLU A 400 12.61 12.17 -0.82
CA GLU A 400 12.15 12.69 -2.11
C GLU A 400 11.17 13.85 -1.94
N GLU A 401 10.19 13.76 -1.04
CA GLU A 401 9.27 14.86 -0.77
C GLU A 401 9.98 16.10 -0.21
N LEU A 402 10.96 15.93 0.69
CA LEU A 402 11.73 17.04 1.25
C LEU A 402 12.54 17.85 0.22
N SER A 403 12.88 17.24 -0.91
CA SER A 403 13.73 17.85 -1.94
C SER A 403 12.95 18.38 -3.14
N LYS A 404 11.62 18.22 -3.16
CA LYS A 404 10.75 18.65 -4.25
C LYS A 404 10.48 20.16 -4.18
N PRO A 405 10.56 20.88 -5.32
CA PRO A 405 10.18 22.29 -5.36
C PRO A 405 8.66 22.44 -5.15
N VAL A 406 8.25 23.56 -4.56
CA VAL A 406 6.83 23.90 -4.43
C VAL A 406 6.29 24.24 -5.81
N ALA A 407 5.19 23.61 -6.22
CA ALA A 407 4.60 23.81 -7.55
C ALA A 407 3.12 24.18 -7.45
N TRP A 408 2.69 25.18 -8.21
CA TRP A 408 1.29 25.59 -8.32
C TRP A 408 0.96 26.09 -9.73
N TYR A 409 -0.31 26.08 -10.10
CA TYR A 409 -0.77 26.66 -11.36
C TYR A 409 -1.04 28.16 -11.19
N GLY A 410 -0.45 28.98 -12.04
CA GLY A 410 -0.76 30.40 -12.14
C GLY A 410 -2.17 30.65 -12.69
N ARG A 411 -2.63 31.91 -12.66
CA ARG A 411 -3.94 32.30 -13.22
C ARG A 411 -4.06 31.96 -14.71
N ASP A 412 -2.94 31.95 -15.40
CA ASP A 412 -2.83 31.63 -16.83
C ASP A 412 -2.79 30.12 -17.12
N GLY A 413 -2.97 29.27 -16.09
CA GLY A 413 -2.90 27.81 -16.21
C GLY A 413 -1.49 27.23 -16.38
N LYS A 414 -0.44 28.06 -16.35
CA LYS A 414 0.96 27.62 -16.41
C LYS A 414 1.43 27.11 -15.05
N LEU A 415 2.18 25.99 -15.05
CA LEU A 415 2.80 25.45 -13.84
C LEU A 415 4.01 26.31 -13.45
N ILE A 416 3.96 26.91 -12.26
CA ILE A 416 5.05 27.67 -11.65
C ILE A 416 5.67 26.80 -10.57
N THR A 417 6.99 26.66 -10.60
CA THR A 417 7.78 25.99 -9.57
C THR A 417 8.64 27.01 -8.82
N MET A 418 8.77 26.84 -7.51
CA MET A 418 9.59 27.68 -6.64
C MET A 418 10.49 26.79 -5.78
N ASP A 419 11.79 27.06 -5.85
CA ASP A 419 12.79 26.42 -5.01
C ASP A 419 13.20 27.40 -3.92
N THR A 420 12.89 27.06 -2.66
CA THR A 420 13.29 27.91 -1.53
C THR A 420 14.68 27.53 -1.05
N ILE A 421 15.30 28.40 -0.25
CA ILE A 421 16.64 28.15 0.32
C ILE A 421 16.61 26.89 1.19
N GLU A 422 15.51 26.64 1.89
CA GLU A 422 15.29 25.45 2.72
C GLU A 422 15.24 24.17 1.87
N ILE A 423 14.55 24.20 0.73
CA ILE A 423 14.45 23.05 -0.19
C ILE A 423 15.82 22.75 -0.82
N GLN A 424 16.59 23.79 -1.18
CA GLN A 424 17.96 23.63 -1.68
C GLN A 424 18.87 22.97 -0.62
N ARG A 425 18.79 23.42 0.64
CA ARG A 425 19.51 22.82 1.76
C ARG A 425 19.09 21.37 2.01
N ALA A 426 17.79 21.09 1.99
CA ALA A 426 17.27 19.73 2.15
C ALA A 426 17.76 18.80 1.02
N ARG A 427 17.86 19.31 -0.21
CA ARG A 427 18.43 18.57 -1.35
C ARG A 427 19.91 18.25 -1.15
N LYS A 428 20.70 19.23 -0.72
CA LYS A 428 22.14 19.02 -0.43
C LYS A 428 22.35 18.01 0.70
N LEU A 429 21.61 18.13 1.80
CA LEU A 429 21.69 17.16 2.91
C LEU A 429 21.24 15.76 2.50
N LYS A 430 20.20 15.64 1.65
CA LYS A 430 19.77 14.36 1.09
C LYS A 430 20.88 13.69 0.27
N GLU A 431 21.55 14.45 -0.59
CA GLU A 431 22.66 13.93 -1.41
C GLU A 431 23.79 13.40 -0.52
N LEU A 432 24.22 14.20 0.48
CA LEU A 432 25.24 13.80 1.45
C LEU A 432 24.80 12.56 2.24
N TYR A 433 23.54 12.48 2.64
CA TYR A 433 23.00 11.32 3.36
C TYR A 433 22.98 10.06 2.48
N CYS A 434 22.56 10.18 1.22
CA CYS A 434 22.58 9.06 0.27
C CYS A 434 24.01 8.57 0.01
N SER A 435 24.97 9.48 -0.13
CA SER A 435 26.38 9.13 -0.22
C SER A 435 26.90 8.48 1.06
N PHE A 436 26.42 8.91 2.24
CA PHE A 436 26.85 8.34 3.53
C PHE A 436 26.45 6.87 3.68
N LEU A 437 25.33 6.45 3.08
CA LEU A 437 24.82 5.08 3.12
C LEU A 437 25.54 4.11 2.18
N ARG A 438 26.44 4.60 1.32
CA ARG A 438 27.24 3.76 0.43
C ARG A 438 28.36 3.07 1.19
N ASP A 439 28.49 1.77 0.98
CA ASP A 439 29.57 0.93 1.54
C ASP A 439 30.75 0.78 0.56
N ASP A 440 30.61 1.27 -0.68
CA ASP A 440 31.57 1.14 -1.79
C ASP A 440 32.43 2.40 -1.98
N MET A 441 33.18 2.82 -0.96
CA MET A 441 34.02 4.02 -1.04
C MET A 441 35.41 3.78 -0.45
N GLU A 442 36.41 4.44 -1.03
CA GLU A 442 37.77 4.43 -0.48
C GLU A 442 37.86 5.29 0.79
N THR A 443 38.86 5.02 1.64
CA THR A 443 39.04 5.73 2.92
C THR A 443 39.15 7.24 2.76
N ASN A 444 39.82 7.71 1.69
CA ASN A 444 39.99 9.14 1.42
C ASN A 444 38.66 9.79 1.01
N GLU A 445 37.93 9.19 0.07
CA GLU A 445 36.60 9.65 -0.35
C GLU A 445 35.62 9.67 0.84
N ARG A 446 35.70 8.66 1.70
CA ARG A 446 34.91 8.61 2.94
C ARG A 446 35.25 9.78 3.85
N MET A 447 36.52 10.10 4.01
CA MET A 447 36.95 11.19 4.88
C MET A 447 36.50 12.57 4.35
N GLU A 448 36.57 12.78 3.03
CA GLU A 448 36.02 13.98 2.37
C GLU A 448 34.51 14.11 2.62
N LEU A 449 33.75 13.02 2.44
CA LEU A 449 32.32 13.02 2.70
C LEU A 449 31.97 13.36 4.17
N LEU A 450 32.74 12.85 5.13
CA LEU A 450 32.53 13.15 6.55
C LEU A 450 32.77 14.64 6.85
N VAL A 451 33.78 15.25 6.21
CA VAL A 451 34.07 16.68 6.31
C VAL A 451 32.96 17.52 5.67
N ASP A 452 32.51 17.16 4.47
CA ASP A 452 31.41 17.84 3.77
C ASP A 452 30.11 17.78 4.58
N MET A 453 29.79 16.61 5.14
CA MET A 453 28.63 16.43 6.00
C MET A 453 28.75 17.27 7.27
N LYS A 454 29.92 17.29 7.90
CA LYS A 454 30.18 18.13 9.09
C LYS A 454 29.97 19.61 8.77
N TYR A 455 30.51 20.10 7.66
CA TYR A 455 30.36 21.49 7.24
C TYR A 455 28.88 21.84 7.00
N ALA A 456 28.14 20.97 6.30
CA ALA A 456 26.70 21.16 6.08
C ALA A 456 25.91 21.19 7.40
N LEU A 457 26.31 20.39 8.39
CA LEU A 457 25.63 20.32 9.69
C LEU A 457 25.92 21.51 10.62
N GLN A 458 27.07 22.18 10.45
CA GLN A 458 27.45 23.34 11.26
C GLN A 458 26.51 24.54 11.10
N GLU A 459 25.79 24.63 9.98
CA GLU A 459 24.79 25.69 9.77
C GLU A 459 23.56 25.53 10.69
N PHE A 460 23.31 24.34 11.23
CA PHE A 460 22.13 24.04 12.02
C PHE A 460 22.40 24.19 13.52
N ARG A 461 21.74 25.17 14.15
CA ARG A 461 21.75 25.34 15.62
C ARG A 461 20.78 24.35 16.27
N HIS A 462 21.18 23.07 16.35
CA HIS A 462 20.37 22.01 16.95
C HIS A 462 21.24 21.02 17.74
N PRO A 463 20.85 20.59 18.96
CA PRO A 463 21.67 19.67 19.78
C PRO A 463 22.01 18.36 19.08
N LEU A 464 21.07 17.77 18.33
CA LEU A 464 21.35 16.57 17.54
C LEU A 464 22.39 16.80 16.44
N ALA A 465 22.50 18.02 15.87
CA ALA A 465 23.52 18.31 14.88
C ALA A 465 24.91 18.30 15.52
N GLU A 466 25.06 18.85 16.72
CA GLU A 466 26.31 18.79 17.50
C GLU A 466 26.70 17.34 17.85
N ASP A 467 25.73 16.54 18.29
CA ASP A 467 25.95 15.11 18.55
C ASP A 467 26.39 14.35 17.29
N ILE A 468 25.76 14.63 16.14
CA ILE A 468 26.15 14.01 14.87
C ILE A 468 27.56 14.43 14.47
N ILE A 469 27.90 15.72 14.58
CA ILE A 469 29.25 16.23 14.29
C ILE A 469 30.29 15.50 15.15
N SER A 470 30.02 15.33 16.46
CA SER A 470 30.90 14.56 17.34
C SER A 470 31.07 13.10 16.90
N LEU A 471 29.99 12.46 16.42
CA LEU A 471 30.06 11.09 15.90
C LEU A 471 30.80 11.00 14.56
N LEU A 472 30.66 12.00 13.68
CA LEU A 472 31.40 12.09 12.41
C LEU A 472 32.90 12.27 12.69
N ASP A 473 33.27 13.18 13.59
CA ASP A 473 34.66 13.38 14.02
C ASP A 473 35.26 12.08 14.60
N ARG A 474 34.46 11.34 15.38
CA ARG A 474 34.87 10.03 15.90
C ARG A 474 35.06 8.99 14.79
N GLU A 475 34.27 9.01 13.73
CA GLU A 475 34.49 8.12 12.57
C GLU A 475 35.81 8.49 11.87
N CYS A 476 36.08 9.78 11.65
CA CYS A 476 37.35 10.26 11.10
C CYS A 476 38.55 9.76 11.92
N ASP A 477 38.51 9.93 13.24
CA ASP A 477 39.59 9.48 14.14
C ASP A 477 39.85 7.97 14.05
N LEU A 478 38.79 7.17 13.92
CA LEU A 478 38.90 5.72 13.81
C LEU A 478 39.39 5.27 12.42
N LEU A 479 39.04 6.01 11.36
CA LEU A 479 39.57 5.79 10.01
C LEU A 479 41.07 6.09 9.95
N ILE A 480 41.52 7.18 10.58
CA ILE A 480 42.95 7.51 10.70
C ILE A 480 43.72 6.39 11.42
N ARG A 481 43.09 5.76 12.42
CA ARG A 481 43.64 4.60 13.15
C ARG A 481 43.53 3.27 12.40
N ARG A 482 43.03 3.28 11.16
CA ARG A 482 42.84 2.11 10.30
C ARG A 482 41.97 1.02 10.92
N CYS A 483 40.93 1.43 11.66
CA CYS A 483 39.89 0.48 12.10
C CYS A 483 39.18 -0.12 10.89
N ASN A 484 38.79 -1.40 10.99
CA ASN A 484 38.12 -2.09 9.89
C ASN A 484 36.61 -1.75 9.82
N ASP A 485 35.99 -2.00 8.67
CA ASP A 485 34.58 -1.66 8.45
C ASP A 485 33.62 -2.37 9.42
N HIS A 486 33.94 -3.61 9.83
CA HIS A 486 33.15 -4.34 10.82
C HIS A 486 33.11 -3.63 12.18
N GLN A 487 34.22 -3.05 12.62
CA GLN A 487 34.29 -2.25 13.86
C GLN A 487 33.50 -0.94 13.74
N LEU A 488 33.44 -0.35 12.54
CA LEU A 488 32.75 0.91 12.27
C LEU A 488 31.25 0.75 12.00
N ALA A 489 30.78 -0.46 11.67
CA ALA A 489 29.40 -0.72 11.26
C ALA A 489 28.34 -0.16 12.25
N PHE A 490 28.54 -0.35 13.55
CA PHE A 490 27.62 0.18 14.56
C PHE A 490 27.66 1.71 14.68
N LEU A 491 28.85 2.30 14.55
CA LEU A 491 29.02 3.75 14.57
C LEU A 491 28.35 4.38 13.34
N ARG A 492 28.61 3.86 12.14
CA ARG A 492 27.98 4.31 10.88
C ARG A 492 26.46 4.18 10.94
N ARG A 493 25.93 3.06 11.47
CA ARG A 493 24.49 2.88 11.66
C ARG A 493 23.89 3.89 12.64
N ARG A 494 24.62 4.23 13.71
CA ARG A 494 24.19 5.26 14.67
C ARG A 494 24.19 6.65 14.02
N ILE A 495 25.24 7.00 13.28
CA ILE A 495 25.34 8.27 12.55
C ILE A 495 24.19 8.40 11.55
N SER A 496 23.99 7.41 10.68
CA SER A 496 22.93 7.45 9.67
C SER A 496 21.53 7.55 10.29
N THR A 497 21.28 6.83 11.39
CA THR A 497 20.00 6.93 12.12
C THR A 497 19.82 8.33 12.73
N SER A 498 20.88 8.91 13.30
CA SER A 498 20.84 10.24 13.93
C SER A 498 20.64 11.34 12.90
N ILE A 499 21.33 11.28 11.76
CA ILE A 499 21.12 12.20 10.62
C ILE A 499 19.67 12.13 10.15
N PHE A 500 19.13 10.92 9.99
CA PHE A 500 17.75 10.76 9.55
C PHE A 500 16.73 11.26 10.58
N GLN A 501 17.04 11.20 11.88
CA GLN A 501 16.24 11.84 12.93
C GLN A 501 16.30 13.37 12.85
N LEU A 502 17.48 13.94 12.62
CA LEU A 502 17.65 15.38 12.41
C LEU A 502 16.81 15.85 11.21
N LEU A 503 16.85 15.15 10.08
CA LEU A 503 16.04 15.45 8.89
C LEU A 503 14.52 15.41 9.14
N LYS A 504 14.06 14.79 10.24
CA LYS A 504 12.64 14.75 10.62
C LYS A 504 12.24 15.91 11.53
N THR A 505 13.18 16.67 12.10
CA THR A 505 12.82 17.78 12.99
C THR A 505 12.14 18.90 12.23
N SER A 506 11.25 19.61 12.91
CA SER A 506 10.47 20.70 12.32
C SER A 506 11.28 21.94 12.01
N GLU A 507 12.45 22.16 12.62
CA GLU A 507 13.31 23.27 12.18
C GLU A 507 13.78 23.08 10.74
N LEU A 508 13.98 21.82 10.33
CA LEU A 508 14.35 21.44 8.95
C LEU A 508 13.15 21.21 8.02
N ASN A 509 11.98 20.92 8.59
CA ASN A 509 10.80 20.46 7.86
C ASN A 509 9.60 21.44 7.92
N SER A 510 9.75 22.59 8.58
CA SER A 510 8.70 23.62 8.63
C SER A 510 8.49 24.20 7.23
N GLY A 511 7.39 23.80 6.59
CA GLY A 511 6.98 24.29 5.27
C GLY A 511 7.14 23.30 4.11
N VAL A 512 7.79 22.14 4.30
CA VAL A 512 8.07 21.19 3.20
C VAL A 512 7.19 19.94 3.24
N THR A 513 6.85 19.40 4.41
CA THR A 513 5.92 18.27 4.51
C THR A 513 4.75 18.55 5.46
N LYS A 514 3.60 17.93 5.18
CA LYS A 514 2.39 17.96 6.04
C LYS A 514 2.53 17.08 7.30
N CYS A 515 3.73 16.58 7.61
CA CYS A 515 3.97 15.75 8.79
C CYS A 515 4.09 16.67 10.02
N LYS A 516 3.13 16.54 10.94
CA LYS A 516 3.08 17.31 12.19
C LYS A 516 4.30 17.03 13.08
N ASP A 517 4.75 18.06 13.76
CA ASP A 517 5.95 18.11 14.59
C ASP A 517 5.75 17.51 16.00
N ILE A 518 6.82 17.11 16.68
CA ILE A 518 6.89 16.78 18.12
C ILE A 518 6.30 17.90 19.01
N ARG A 519 6.39 19.17 18.61
CA ARG A 519 5.73 20.30 19.32
C ARG A 519 4.21 20.28 19.17
N ASP A 520 3.70 19.91 17.99
CA ASP A 520 2.26 19.67 17.80
C ASP A 520 1.78 18.54 18.71
N TYR A 521 2.61 17.50 18.90
CA TYR A 521 2.32 16.44 19.89
C TYR A 521 2.26 16.96 21.34
N ARG A 522 3.07 17.95 21.72
CA ARG A 522 3.03 18.56 23.06
C ARG A 522 1.80 19.45 23.25
N GLU A 523 1.42 20.23 22.25
CA GLU A 523 0.15 20.99 22.29
C GLU A 523 -1.06 20.05 22.37
N MET A 524 -0.99 18.91 21.66
CA MET A 524 -1.97 17.84 21.74
C MET A 524 -2.00 17.13 23.10
N GLN A 525 -0.91 17.10 23.86
CA GLN A 525 -0.88 16.56 25.23
C GLN A 525 -1.58 17.48 26.25
N ASN A 526 -1.53 18.80 26.03
CA ASN A 526 -2.06 19.79 26.97
C ASN A 526 -3.53 20.17 26.70
N HIS A 527 -4.10 19.78 25.57
CA HIS A 527 -5.48 20.09 25.18
C HIS A 527 -6.31 18.82 25.04
N ARG A 528 -7.62 18.93 25.30
CA ARG A 528 -8.55 17.83 24.99
C ARG A 528 -8.59 17.63 23.47
N LEU A 529 -8.36 16.39 23.08
CA LEU A 529 -8.29 15.97 21.69
C LEU A 529 -9.63 15.41 21.22
N HIS A 530 -10.01 15.78 20.00
CA HIS A 530 -11.26 15.39 19.35
C HIS A 530 -10.94 14.62 18.06
N PHE A 531 -11.67 13.53 17.83
CA PHE A 531 -11.50 12.68 16.66
C PHE A 531 -12.35 13.20 15.50
N CYS A 532 -11.72 13.51 14.37
CA CYS A 532 -12.44 13.82 13.15
C CYS A 532 -12.86 12.54 12.43
N GLU A 533 -14.15 12.33 12.26
CA GLU A 533 -14.77 11.18 11.61
C GLU A 533 -14.51 11.14 10.09
N MET A 534 -14.11 12.25 9.46
CA MET A 534 -13.94 12.31 8.00
C MET A 534 -12.50 12.12 7.52
N CYS A 535 -11.49 12.65 8.23
CA CYS A 535 -10.08 12.32 7.92
C CYS A 535 -9.50 11.26 8.85
N HIS A 536 -10.26 10.80 9.85
CA HIS A 536 -9.81 9.90 10.90
C HIS A 536 -8.56 10.42 11.64
N GLN A 537 -8.42 11.74 11.74
CA GLN A 537 -7.31 12.38 12.45
C GLN A 537 -7.81 12.97 13.75
N VAL A 538 -7.00 12.84 14.79
CA VAL A 538 -7.21 13.45 16.10
C VAL A 538 -6.67 14.87 16.07
N LYS A 539 -7.48 15.85 16.51
CA LYS A 539 -7.21 17.30 16.42
C LYS A 539 -7.71 18.05 17.65
N ILE A 540 -7.32 19.32 17.79
CA ILE A 540 -7.78 20.23 18.85
C ILE A 540 -9.09 20.94 18.44
N TYR A 541 -9.85 21.47 19.40
CA TYR A 541 -11.17 22.06 19.14
C TYR A 541 -11.18 23.20 18.10
N LYS A 542 -10.09 23.98 18.01
CA LYS A 542 -9.94 25.09 17.03
C LYS A 542 -9.92 24.61 15.58
N ASP A 543 -9.60 23.34 15.36
CA ASP A 543 -9.56 22.72 14.03
C ASP A 543 -10.94 22.20 13.58
N PHE A 544 -12.01 22.46 14.34
CA PHE A 544 -13.38 22.08 13.99
C PHE A 544 -14.23 23.34 13.73
N PRO A 545 -15.22 23.26 12.81
CA PRO A 545 -16.18 24.33 12.64
C PRO A 545 -16.96 24.50 13.95
N LEU A 546 -17.48 25.70 14.22
CA LEU A 546 -18.38 25.96 15.34
C LEU A 546 -19.71 26.40 14.71
N ASN A 547 -20.77 25.59 14.83
CA ASN A 547 -22.12 25.93 14.34
C ASN A 547 -23.20 25.62 15.38
N ALA A 548 -24.39 26.18 15.19
CA ALA A 548 -25.49 26.14 16.16
C ALA A 548 -26.05 24.75 16.45
N LYS A 549 -25.91 23.82 15.49
CA LYS A 549 -26.45 22.46 15.57
C LYS A 549 -25.41 21.43 15.99
N MET A 550 -24.22 21.87 16.42
CA MET A 550 -23.17 20.94 16.80
C MET A 550 -23.49 20.28 18.13
N THR A 551 -23.80 19.00 18.08
CA THR A 551 -23.86 18.12 19.25
C THR A 551 -22.47 17.67 19.72
N GLY A 552 -21.40 18.00 18.98
CA GLY A 552 -20.01 17.63 19.29
C GLY A 552 -19.01 17.88 18.15
N PHE A 553 -17.72 17.63 18.43
CA PHE A 553 -16.60 17.82 17.49
C PHE A 553 -16.38 16.57 16.62
N PHE A 554 -17.23 16.39 15.59
CA PHE A 554 -17.22 15.19 14.74
C PHE A 554 -16.42 15.36 13.45
N VAL A 555 -16.47 16.52 12.80
CA VAL A 555 -15.81 16.75 11.50
C VAL A 555 -14.97 18.01 11.56
N CYS A 556 -13.66 17.89 11.34
CA CYS A 556 -12.76 19.04 11.36
C CYS A 556 -13.00 20.00 10.18
N THR A 557 -12.63 21.27 10.32
CA THR A 557 -12.87 22.34 9.33
C THR A 557 -12.31 21.98 7.96
N SER A 558 -11.12 21.38 7.91
CA SER A 558 -10.50 20.94 6.65
C SER A 558 -11.26 19.80 5.95
N CYS A 559 -11.99 18.99 6.72
CA CYS A 559 -12.81 17.90 6.20
C CYS A 559 -14.23 18.32 5.88
N SER A 560 -14.80 19.20 6.68
CA SER A 560 -16.05 19.90 6.38
C SER A 560 -15.94 20.58 5.00
N TRP A 561 -14.82 21.26 4.71
CA TRP A 561 -14.54 21.81 3.38
C TRP A 561 -14.39 20.78 2.25
N LYS A 562 -14.09 19.52 2.56
CA LYS A 562 -13.88 18.44 1.58
C LYS A 562 -15.08 17.54 1.42
N ASP A 563 -16.03 17.57 2.35
CA ASP A 563 -17.23 16.76 2.30
C ASP A 563 -18.12 17.23 1.15
N VAL A 564 -18.41 16.30 0.23
CA VAL A 564 -19.26 16.58 -0.95
C VAL A 564 -20.73 16.69 -0.53
N ASN A 565 -21.13 16.10 0.60
CA ASN A 565 -22.49 16.23 1.13
C ASN A 565 -22.72 17.59 1.83
N GLU A 566 -21.67 18.27 2.29
CA GLU A 566 -21.75 19.70 2.65
C GLU A 566 -21.59 20.63 1.43
N ARG A 567 -21.16 20.10 0.26
CA ARG A 567 -21.25 20.77 -1.03
C ARG A 567 -22.59 20.46 -1.70
N SER A 568 -23.71 20.77 -1.04
CA SER A 568 -24.81 21.23 -1.88
C SER A 568 -24.29 22.53 -2.52
N TRP A 569 -24.29 22.62 -3.85
CA TRP A 569 -24.10 23.90 -4.55
C TRP A 569 -25.33 24.77 -4.30
N VAL A 570 -25.70 24.95 -3.04
CA VAL A 570 -26.62 26.01 -2.65
C VAL A 570 -25.75 27.25 -2.63
N ASP A 571 -26.07 28.18 -3.52
CA ASP A 571 -25.50 29.51 -3.43
C ASP A 571 -25.83 30.06 -2.04
N MET A 572 -24.80 30.22 -1.20
CA MET A 572 -24.96 30.76 0.15
C MET A 572 -25.10 32.30 0.13
N THR A 573 -24.87 32.93 -1.02
CA THR A 573 -24.91 34.39 -1.20
C THR A 573 -26.25 35.01 -0.80
N PRO A 574 -27.43 34.45 -1.17
CA PRO A 574 -28.73 34.97 -0.74
C PRO A 574 -28.92 34.89 0.78
N TYR A 575 -28.55 33.77 1.42
CA TYR A 575 -28.68 33.60 2.87
C TYR A 575 -27.72 34.51 3.65
N LYS A 576 -26.50 34.67 3.13
CA LYS A 576 -25.55 35.68 3.63
C LYS A 576 -26.10 37.09 3.51
N PHE A 577 -26.78 37.40 2.40
CA PHE A 577 -27.41 38.69 2.20
C PHE A 577 -28.56 38.92 3.20
N ILE A 578 -29.42 37.93 3.42
CA ILE A 578 -30.50 37.97 4.42
C ILE A 578 -29.92 38.15 5.83
N LEU A 579 -28.91 37.36 6.22
CA LEU A 579 -28.24 37.49 7.52
C LEU A 579 -27.69 38.90 7.73
N ARG A 580 -27.02 39.44 6.71
CA ARG A 580 -26.46 40.80 6.75
C ARG A 580 -27.54 41.87 6.82
N ALA A 581 -28.73 41.63 6.25
CA ALA A 581 -29.86 42.54 6.36
C ALA A 581 -30.40 42.57 7.80
N VAL A 582 -30.61 41.40 8.42
CA VAL A 582 -31.02 41.26 9.82
C VAL A 582 -30.00 41.94 10.74
N GLN A 583 -28.72 41.57 10.64
CA GLN A 583 -27.65 42.15 11.45
C GLN A 583 -27.52 43.67 11.28
N ARG A 584 -27.89 44.22 10.12
CA ARG A 584 -27.89 45.67 9.89
C ARG A 584 -29.08 46.34 10.56
N ASP A 585 -30.26 45.72 10.53
CA ASP A 585 -31.45 46.24 11.20
C ASP A 585 -31.28 46.23 12.73
N GLU A 586 -30.80 45.11 13.28
CA GLU A 586 -30.51 44.98 14.71
C GLU A 586 -29.46 45.99 15.20
N ARG A 587 -28.43 46.25 14.38
CA ARG A 587 -27.45 47.32 14.68
C ARG A 587 -28.08 48.72 14.69
N ARG A 588 -28.99 49.02 13.74
CA ARG A 588 -29.69 50.32 13.70
C ARG A 588 -30.55 50.52 14.94
N ARG A 589 -31.16 49.45 15.45
CA ARG A 589 -31.99 49.44 16.66
C ARG A 589 -31.18 49.38 17.97
N LYS A 590 -29.85 49.18 17.89
CA LYS A 590 -28.92 49.03 19.03
C LYS A 590 -29.20 47.79 19.89
N CYS A 591 -29.70 46.71 19.27
CA CYS A 591 -30.05 45.46 19.93
C CYS A 591 -28.87 44.49 19.96
N TRP A 592 -27.84 44.81 20.74
CA TRP A 592 -26.57 44.06 20.77
C TRP A 592 -26.67 42.64 21.35
N GLY A 593 -27.75 42.35 22.07
CA GLY A 593 -28.05 41.01 22.60
C GLY A 593 -28.68 40.05 21.59
N SER A 594 -28.98 40.52 20.37
CA SER A 594 -29.64 39.71 19.35
C SER A 594 -28.78 38.50 18.92
N LEU A 595 -29.43 37.34 18.79
CA LEU A 595 -28.82 36.13 18.26
C LEU A 595 -28.35 36.28 16.81
N ALA A 596 -28.80 37.32 16.09
CA ALA A 596 -28.35 37.62 14.74
C ALA A 596 -26.81 37.75 14.62
N PHE A 597 -26.11 38.14 15.69
CA PHE A 597 -24.64 38.30 15.67
C PHE A 597 -23.87 37.00 15.88
N VAL A 598 -24.51 35.97 16.43
CA VAL A 598 -23.91 34.65 16.68
C VAL A 598 -24.16 33.69 15.52
N LEU A 599 -25.27 33.87 14.80
CA LEU A 599 -25.67 32.99 13.70
C LEU A 599 -24.75 33.13 12.47
N GLN A 600 -24.61 32.00 11.77
CA GLN A 600 -23.86 31.88 10.51
C GLN A 600 -24.80 31.74 9.31
N GLU A 601 -24.23 31.85 8.11
CA GLU A 601 -24.96 31.78 6.82
C GLU A 601 -25.74 30.46 6.68
N LYS A 602 -25.20 29.34 7.21
CA LYS A 602 -25.85 28.03 7.24
C LYS A 602 -27.08 27.98 8.16
N ASP A 603 -27.07 28.75 9.24
CA ASP A 603 -28.21 28.81 10.16
C ASP A 603 -29.38 29.55 9.51
N ILE A 604 -29.09 30.61 8.74
CA ILE A 604 -30.11 31.31 7.94
C ILE A 604 -30.65 30.43 6.81
N TYR A 605 -29.79 29.67 6.14
CA TYR A 605 -30.24 28.64 5.20
C TYR A 605 -31.24 27.68 5.86
N PHE A 606 -30.92 27.16 7.05
CA PHE A 606 -31.83 26.27 7.77
C PHE A 606 -33.17 26.96 8.09
N ILE A 607 -33.14 28.19 8.60
CA ILE A 607 -34.37 28.93 8.92
C ILE A 607 -35.23 29.09 7.66
N VAL A 608 -34.66 29.61 6.56
CA VAL A 608 -35.41 29.89 5.35
C VAL A 608 -35.93 28.60 4.69
N GLU A 609 -35.10 27.58 4.54
CA GLU A 609 -35.43 26.39 3.75
C GLU A 609 -36.16 25.30 4.55
N LYS A 610 -35.80 25.12 5.83
CA LYS A 610 -36.36 24.03 6.65
C LYS A 610 -37.51 24.48 7.53
N LEU A 611 -37.46 25.69 8.07
CA LEU A 611 -38.54 26.20 8.92
C LEU A 611 -39.62 26.89 8.10
N TRP A 612 -39.23 27.73 7.13
CA TRP A 612 -40.16 28.50 6.31
C TRP A 612 -40.36 27.95 4.89
N HIS A 613 -39.74 26.81 4.55
CA HIS A 613 -39.93 26.12 3.27
C HIS A 613 -39.68 26.99 2.03
N ALA A 614 -38.74 27.94 2.13
CA ALA A 614 -38.27 28.82 1.06
C ALA A 614 -39.36 29.67 0.39
N HIS A 615 -40.44 30.00 1.09
CA HIS A 615 -41.48 30.90 0.58
C HIS A 615 -41.90 31.95 1.61
N SER A 616 -42.42 33.09 1.12
CA SER A 616 -43.06 34.09 1.97
C SER A 616 -44.25 33.48 2.70
N ALA A 617 -44.39 33.80 3.99
CA ALA A 617 -45.52 33.35 4.79
C ALA A 617 -46.88 33.88 4.31
N ILE A 618 -46.92 34.98 3.55
CA ILE A 618 -48.14 35.64 3.11
C ILE A 618 -48.40 35.36 1.61
N SER A 619 -47.52 35.81 0.71
CA SER A 619 -47.73 35.65 -0.74
C SER A 619 -47.22 34.33 -1.32
N GLU A 620 -46.64 33.45 -0.51
CA GLU A 620 -45.97 32.22 -0.96
C GLU A 620 -44.87 32.44 -2.03
N CYS A 621 -44.33 33.66 -2.11
CA CYS A 621 -43.25 33.99 -3.06
C CYS A 621 -41.98 33.20 -2.72
N SER A 622 -41.43 32.49 -3.69
CA SER A 622 -40.23 31.65 -3.54
C SER A 622 -38.94 32.29 -4.06
N ASP A 623 -38.98 33.55 -4.50
CA ASP A 623 -37.78 34.27 -4.94
C ASP A 623 -36.91 34.68 -3.73
N LEU A 624 -35.81 33.95 -3.54
CA LEU A 624 -34.80 34.16 -2.50
C LEU A 624 -34.25 35.59 -2.44
N PHE A 625 -34.21 36.34 -3.53
CA PHE A 625 -33.69 37.71 -3.53
C PHE A 625 -34.70 38.74 -3.00
N GLU A 626 -35.99 38.43 -3.07
CA GLU A 626 -37.08 39.24 -2.52
C GLU A 626 -37.37 38.93 -1.05
N LEU A 627 -37.01 37.74 -0.58
CA LEU A 627 -37.26 37.29 0.79
C LEU A 627 -36.41 38.03 1.84
N ARG A 628 -37.02 38.37 2.96
CA ARG A 628 -36.44 39.05 4.12
C ARG A 628 -36.93 38.38 5.40
N LEU A 629 -36.02 38.23 6.36
CA LEU A 629 -36.37 37.87 7.73
C LEU A 629 -36.52 39.15 8.54
N CYS A 630 -37.72 39.40 9.05
CA CYS A 630 -37.99 40.50 9.98
C CYS A 630 -38.42 39.95 11.35
N ARG A 631 -38.65 40.84 12.33
CA ARG A 631 -39.19 40.48 13.64
C ARG A 631 -40.67 40.20 13.51
N TRP A 632 -41.18 39.14 14.14
CA TRP A 632 -42.63 38.92 14.26
C TRP A 632 -43.22 39.89 15.30
N ARG A 633 -42.62 39.96 16.48
CA ARG A 633 -42.92 40.98 17.50
C ARG A 633 -41.86 42.06 17.43
N VAL A 634 -42.28 43.27 17.03
CA VAL A 634 -41.37 44.39 16.76
C VAL A 634 -40.60 44.81 18.02
N GLU A 635 -41.23 44.73 19.19
CA GLU A 635 -40.67 45.11 20.48
C GLU A 635 -39.59 44.16 21.01
N GLU A 636 -39.61 42.89 20.61
CA GLU A 636 -38.64 41.89 21.06
C GLU A 636 -37.43 41.83 20.11
N ASP A 637 -36.24 41.53 20.65
CA ASP A 637 -35.03 41.37 19.83
C ASP A 637 -35.18 40.25 18.80
N TRP A 638 -34.49 40.40 17.66
CA TRP A 638 -34.55 39.38 16.63
C TRP A 638 -33.90 38.09 17.14
N SER A 639 -34.61 36.98 16.95
CA SER A 639 -34.15 35.62 17.25
C SER A 639 -34.81 34.64 16.27
N PRO A 640 -34.31 33.41 16.14
CA PRO A 640 -34.96 32.39 15.31
C PRO A 640 -36.42 32.12 15.66
N TRP A 641 -36.82 32.31 16.93
CA TRP A 641 -38.20 32.17 17.41
C TRP A 641 -38.96 33.51 17.54
N ASN A 642 -38.40 34.58 17.01
CA ASN A 642 -39.08 35.86 16.79
C ASN A 642 -38.81 36.34 15.35
N CYS A 643 -38.77 35.41 14.39
CA CYS A 643 -38.51 35.73 12.99
C CYS A 643 -39.78 35.58 12.14
N PHE A 644 -39.86 36.33 11.05
CA PHE A 644 -40.95 36.24 10.08
C PHE A 644 -40.39 36.38 8.67
N LEU A 645 -40.57 35.33 7.84
CA LEU A 645 -40.05 35.29 6.46
C LEU A 645 -41.10 35.79 5.49
N VAL A 646 -40.84 36.94 4.88
CA VAL A 646 -41.75 37.62 3.96
C VAL A 646 -40.98 38.37 2.88
N THR A 647 -41.66 38.85 1.84
CA THR A 647 -41.06 39.72 0.83
C THR A 647 -40.75 41.12 1.38
N LEU A 648 -39.94 41.89 0.67
CA LEU A 648 -39.61 43.27 1.05
C LEU A 648 -40.85 44.17 1.19
N GLN A 649 -41.88 43.99 0.36
CA GLN A 649 -43.10 44.79 0.42
C GLN A 649 -43.97 44.41 1.62
N GLU A 650 -44.14 43.11 1.86
CA GLU A 650 -44.90 42.59 3.00
C GLU A 650 -44.25 42.94 4.33
N MET A 651 -42.92 42.87 4.43
CA MET A 651 -42.16 43.32 5.61
C MET A 651 -42.47 44.79 5.94
N LYS A 652 -42.54 45.67 4.94
CA LYS A 652 -42.85 47.10 5.15
C LYS A 652 -44.27 47.31 5.67
N ALA A 653 -45.21 46.43 5.33
CA ALA A 653 -46.56 46.46 5.89
C ALA A 653 -46.58 45.87 7.31
N HIS A 654 -45.91 44.73 7.52
CA HIS A 654 -45.84 44.03 8.79
C HIS A 654 -45.24 44.88 9.92
N ILE A 655 -44.15 45.61 9.65
CA ILE A 655 -43.48 46.45 10.66
C ILE A 655 -44.38 47.56 11.22
N LYS A 656 -45.48 47.91 10.54
CA LYS A 656 -46.44 48.92 11.01
C LYS A 656 -47.49 48.37 11.98
N LEU A 657 -47.53 47.05 12.18
CA LEU A 657 -48.49 46.39 13.05
C LEU A 657 -47.89 46.29 14.47
N GLU A 658 -48.63 46.73 15.48
CA GLU A 658 -48.22 46.59 16.89
C GLU A 658 -48.49 45.16 17.40
N HIS A 659 -49.66 44.62 17.07
CA HIS A 659 -50.09 43.27 17.44
C HIS A 659 -50.47 42.46 16.19
N PRO A 660 -49.51 41.72 15.59
CA PRO A 660 -49.77 40.91 14.40
C PRO A 660 -50.86 39.84 14.60
N GLU A 661 -50.98 39.33 15.83
CA GLU A 661 -51.93 38.26 16.19
C GLU A 661 -53.40 38.69 16.04
N ASP A 662 -53.69 39.99 16.14
CA ASP A 662 -55.04 40.55 15.99
C ASP A 662 -55.41 40.87 14.54
N VAL A 663 -54.41 40.94 13.65
CA VAL A 663 -54.55 41.42 12.27
C VAL A 663 -54.47 40.28 11.26
N TYR A 664 -53.62 39.29 11.52
CA TYR A 664 -53.51 38.11 10.65
C TYR A 664 -54.54 37.04 11.01
N ASP A 665 -54.91 36.23 10.02
CA ASP A 665 -55.79 35.09 10.21
C ASP A 665 -55.22 34.11 11.25
N GLU A 666 -56.08 33.50 12.05
CA GLU A 666 -55.74 32.54 13.09
C GLU A 666 -54.88 31.39 12.54
N GLU A 667 -55.15 30.92 11.32
CA GLU A 667 -54.35 29.86 10.69
C GLU A 667 -52.88 30.29 10.47
N LEU A 668 -52.67 31.52 10.00
CA LEU A 668 -51.33 32.06 9.78
C LEU A 668 -50.61 32.27 11.11
N VAL A 669 -51.30 32.80 12.11
CA VAL A 669 -50.73 33.00 13.46
C VAL A 669 -50.29 31.65 14.05
N GLN A 670 -51.12 30.61 13.96
CA GLN A 670 -50.77 29.27 14.45
C GLN A 670 -49.58 28.67 13.69
N LYS A 671 -49.49 28.89 12.37
CA LYS A 671 -48.33 28.46 11.55
C LYS A 671 -47.04 29.11 12.05
N VAL A 672 -47.05 30.42 12.27
CA VAL A 672 -45.88 31.18 12.76
C VAL A 672 -45.48 30.72 14.17
N LEU A 673 -46.43 30.59 15.09
CA LEU A 673 -46.16 30.12 16.46
C LEU A 673 -45.58 28.70 16.49
N THR A 674 -46.04 27.82 15.59
CA THR A 674 -45.50 26.46 15.45
C THR A 674 -44.06 26.50 14.96
N ILE A 675 -43.76 27.33 13.95
CA ILE A 675 -42.38 27.55 13.46
C ILE A 675 -41.49 28.10 14.57
N HIS A 676 -41.96 29.05 15.36
CA HIS A 676 -41.19 29.61 16.48
C HIS A 676 -40.87 28.57 17.56
N LYS A 677 -41.81 27.69 17.89
CA LYS A 677 -41.57 26.57 18.81
C LYS A 677 -40.48 25.63 18.27
N LEU A 678 -40.53 25.30 16.98
CA LEU A 678 -39.50 24.48 16.32
C LEU A 678 -38.14 25.18 16.31
N ALA A 679 -38.11 26.46 15.97
CA ALA A 679 -36.90 27.27 15.99
C ALA A 679 -36.28 27.34 17.39
N LYS A 680 -37.11 27.47 18.43
CA LYS A 680 -36.63 27.49 19.82
C LYS A 680 -35.97 26.17 20.18
N ALA A 681 -36.61 25.03 19.90
CA ALA A 681 -36.02 23.72 20.15
C ALA A 681 -34.67 23.50 19.42
N ASP A 682 -34.55 24.01 18.20
CA ASP A 682 -33.34 23.84 17.37
C ASP A 682 -32.19 24.79 17.73
N PHE A 683 -32.47 25.97 18.28
CA PHE A 683 -31.48 27.03 18.47
C PHE A 683 -31.28 27.44 19.94
N GLU A 684 -31.99 26.86 20.90
CA GLU A 684 -31.89 27.22 22.33
C GLU A 684 -30.47 27.13 22.89
N GLN A 685 -29.67 26.16 22.41
CA GLN A 685 -28.27 25.98 22.84
C GLN A 685 -27.38 27.20 22.53
N LEU A 686 -27.74 28.01 21.53
CA LEU A 686 -27.01 29.23 21.19
C LEU A 686 -27.14 30.33 22.25
N LEU A 687 -28.11 30.26 23.16
CA LEU A 687 -28.23 31.24 24.24
C LEU A 687 -27.00 31.22 25.16
N VAL A 688 -26.43 30.04 25.39
CA VAL A 688 -25.20 29.89 26.19
C VAL A 688 -24.01 30.54 25.48
N VAL A 689 -23.90 30.33 24.17
CA VAL A 689 -22.84 30.92 23.33
C VAL A 689 -23.00 32.44 23.26
N ASN A 690 -24.23 32.94 23.09
CA ASN A 690 -24.53 34.37 23.03
C ASN A 690 -24.21 35.10 24.34
N LYS A 691 -24.45 34.44 25.49
CA LYS A 691 -24.08 34.99 26.80
C LYS A 691 -22.56 35.20 26.91
N HIS A 692 -21.76 34.19 26.54
CA HIS A 692 -20.31 34.33 26.52
C HIS A 692 -19.80 35.37 25.52
N PHE A 693 -20.46 35.47 24.35
CA PHE A 693 -20.10 36.40 23.29
C PHE A 693 -20.43 37.86 23.62
N THR A 694 -21.54 38.11 24.33
CA THR A 694 -21.92 39.44 24.82
C THR A 694 -21.03 39.88 25.99
N GLU A 695 -20.68 38.96 26.89
CA GLU A 695 -19.75 39.20 28.01
C GLU A 695 -18.31 39.50 27.55
N SER A 696 -17.84 38.90 26.45
CA SER A 696 -16.46 39.10 25.96
C SER A 696 -16.23 40.40 25.19
N GLY A 697 -17.29 41.11 24.76
CA GLY A 697 -17.18 42.34 23.96
C GLY A 697 -16.77 42.13 22.50
N ASP A 698 -16.65 40.87 22.05
CA ASP A 698 -16.19 40.49 20.70
C ASP A 698 -17.19 40.86 19.59
N TRP A 699 -18.41 41.29 19.92
CA TRP A 699 -19.41 41.78 18.96
C TRP A 699 -18.91 42.96 18.13
N THR A 700 -17.95 43.75 18.64
CA THR A 700 -17.31 44.86 17.92
C THR A 700 -16.48 44.40 16.71
N ASN A 701 -15.96 43.17 16.75
CA ASN A 701 -15.08 42.61 15.71
C ASN A 701 -15.83 42.01 14.51
N VAL A 702 -17.16 41.89 14.57
CA VAL A 702 -17.99 41.46 13.43
C VAL A 702 -18.10 42.61 12.42
N LYS A 703 -17.01 42.82 11.66
CA LYS A 703 -16.89 43.85 10.62
C LYS A 703 -17.99 43.70 9.57
N ALA A 704 -18.80 44.75 9.37
CA ALA A 704 -19.46 44.95 8.09
C ALA A 704 -18.42 45.54 7.11
N PRO A 705 -18.08 44.87 5.99
CA PRO A 705 -17.19 45.48 5.01
C PRO A 705 -17.86 46.69 4.35
N ALA A 706 -17.03 47.64 3.97
CA ALA A 706 -17.37 48.88 3.32
C ALA A 706 -18.29 48.69 2.11
N VAL A 707 -19.18 49.68 1.96
CA VAL A 707 -20.04 49.93 0.81
C VAL A 707 -19.26 49.76 -0.50
N ALA A 708 -19.56 48.71 -1.28
CA ALA A 708 -19.40 48.79 -2.73
C ALA A 708 -20.55 49.67 -3.23
N ARG A 709 -20.26 50.95 -3.48
CA ARG A 709 -21.18 51.91 -4.07
C ARG A 709 -20.97 51.86 -5.58
N VAL A 710 -22.09 51.94 -6.33
CA VAL A 710 -22.22 52.24 -7.77
C VAL A 710 -22.10 50.99 -8.67
N SER A 711 -23.05 50.61 -9.54
CA SER A 711 -24.16 51.32 -10.20
C SER A 711 -25.33 50.38 -10.55
N ALA A 712 -26.53 50.68 -10.07
CA ALA A 712 -27.82 50.46 -10.75
C ALA A 712 -28.91 51.12 -9.89
N VAL A 713 -28.88 52.45 -9.85
CA VAL A 713 -30.14 53.19 -9.82
C VAL A 713 -30.57 53.21 -11.28
N ASP A 714 -31.53 52.36 -11.61
CA ASP A 714 -32.58 52.83 -12.48
C ASP A 714 -33.86 52.92 -11.65
N ARG A 715 -34.56 54.00 -11.92
CA ARG A 715 -35.74 54.52 -11.26
C ARG A 715 -36.80 53.43 -11.05
N ILE A 716 -37.43 53.42 -9.87
CA ILE A 716 -38.88 53.63 -9.62
C ILE A 716 -39.11 53.64 -8.10
#